data_AF-A0A024G494-F1
#
_entry.id   AF-A0A024G494-F1
#
_cell.length_a   1.000
_cell.length_b   1.000
_cell.length_c   1.000
_cell.angle_alpha   90.00
_cell.angle_beta   90.00
_cell.angle_gamma   90.00
#
_symmetry.space_group_name_H-M   'P 1'
#
loop_
_entity.id
_entity.type
_entity.pdbx_description
1 polymer ?
#
loop_
_entity_poly.entity_id
_entity_poly.type
_entity_poly.pdbx_seq_one_letter_code
_entity_poly.pdbx_strand_id
1 'polypeptide(L)'
;MTQSSWDPVTNRSKRQVQESTPLLPPYHTAIAPSYFPMEHSDPPGTNPNLVSKPSISQFKIRFDVVVLENQRKWRRLNELNEENSTAKDMAREVQHEFTLSCVKQPHSAPPVQSKADKDLIAASFIRDALHARKLGYRLDVPALYMHDLFHSSVYRLVYTIIGCISCSLAFFEKPTRAAGYIDYPFFWVDIICVFLFSLDVYIRWFVSSKTTKKRFISRQPWAYVRILMLCVTIMDIFAYIIVPQWNPYRFSRAFRPFFLITRRRNLRIIFGSCLRAVQKVLIVLLLLFCVLAFFGLVAFLLFSDLSDQVQAPYFASLSSSMYTVLLIHHSPPYLVQSMYPYYIQTEWSAVFFIIVVLLTNYFLAKLSIAVSYRSYRKYTEEMLFKRLQKRKAAMDAAFGVLSEDIDTQYTQRSGSLHRSNPPSRHLSLNNWIRVCGHLRPKWTEVEMTLIFNTIDVSQVGYLEQDDFYELCSFLSVQMEKNNDHNVNQLQFLSRWAIPFFGHHTRARVRSLLLYQINLFDKYPVVLAECIVGVIIALSIVQAVQVNNIELAFSVNKIWRSIGEALLWLFTAEIALKMYAFGRDFFHRPFCRLDFGIAFVGWIFYGITSFRDPPHISLIFYDLALAIRSLRVLKLLNLIHPFREILDTMHRIFPLMFQLFLVVFSVTYACGIFMQAFYGEALSQSFTKSMQSQAKAWFKVRSEFQMETFHETLVTLFNVATLSGWTMVMDAAHAITQSDRTIVFFFGFRILVSNILLPIVVGFLVESFTNNSKKNEVAKQTICSDMSPVKRSMSSPYGMDQYCEKIVTFKNELKTEESGNRDYRMKFERYASFVQAEMFEAVQNSDIKHLQSIVGAQESELFSQKRQIRELEKQIIELQTKIKAHETLISDGKNVRV
;
A
#
# COMPACT_ATOMS: atom_id res chain seq x y z
N MET A 1 -63.11 -29.25 -33.34
CA MET A 1 -63.51 -28.53 -34.56
C MET A 1 -62.32 -27.67 -34.98
N THR A 2 -61.77 -27.78 -36.18
CA THR A 2 -61.98 -28.78 -37.27
C THR A 2 -60.69 -28.83 -38.11
N GLN A 3 -60.50 -29.87 -38.93
CA GLN A 3 -59.26 -30.07 -39.72
C GLN A 3 -59.24 -29.29 -41.05
N SER A 4 -58.08 -29.35 -41.72
CA SER A 4 -57.88 -29.35 -43.19
C SER A 4 -57.80 -27.98 -43.92
N SER A 5 -57.05 -27.80 -45.02
CA SER A 5 -55.83 -28.48 -45.54
C SER A 5 -55.32 -27.83 -46.86
N TRP A 6 -54.05 -28.12 -47.21
CA TRP A 6 -53.39 -28.04 -48.55
C TRP A 6 -52.72 -26.73 -49.03
N ASP A 7 -51.41 -26.87 -49.27
CA ASP A 7 -50.46 -26.12 -50.13
C ASP A 7 -50.74 -26.34 -51.64
N PRO A 8 -49.98 -25.80 -52.64
CA PRO A 8 -48.66 -25.11 -52.62
C PRO A 8 -48.64 -23.77 -53.43
N VAL A 9 -47.54 -23.09 -53.81
CA VAL A 9 -46.06 -23.31 -53.86
C VAL A 9 -45.35 -21.96 -53.51
N THR A 10 -44.03 -21.64 -53.62
CA THR A 10 -42.84 -22.23 -54.28
C THR A 10 -41.53 -21.80 -53.56
N ASN A 11 -40.43 -22.52 -53.79
CA ASN A 11 -39.00 -22.14 -53.60
C ASN A 11 -38.60 -20.89 -52.78
N ARG A 12 -38.08 -21.10 -51.56
CA ARG A 12 -36.64 -20.87 -51.23
C ARG A 12 -36.24 -21.53 -49.90
N SER A 13 -34.94 -21.78 -49.72
CA SER A 13 -34.41 -22.74 -48.73
C SER A 13 -34.28 -22.22 -47.28
N LYS A 14 -34.84 -22.99 -46.34
CA LYS A 14 -34.57 -22.97 -44.88
C LYS A 14 -34.87 -24.37 -44.31
N ARG A 15 -34.09 -24.81 -43.29
CA ARG A 15 -34.22 -25.95 -42.32
C ARG A 15 -32.80 -26.44 -42.00
N GLN A 16 -32.44 -27.03 -40.85
CA GLN A 16 -33.06 -27.18 -39.51
C GLN A 16 -31.85 -27.28 -38.51
N VAL A 17 -31.82 -26.59 -37.35
CA VAL A 17 -32.43 -26.90 -36.03
C VAL A 17 -31.70 -27.98 -35.20
N GLN A 18 -31.54 -27.67 -33.90
CA GLN A 18 -31.22 -28.49 -32.72
C GLN A 18 -29.77 -28.90 -32.36
N GLU A 19 -29.44 -28.51 -31.12
CA GLU A 19 -28.75 -29.29 -30.07
C GLU A 19 -27.23 -29.59 -30.12
N SER A 20 -26.78 -30.15 -28.99
CA SER A 20 -25.43 -30.54 -28.58
C SER A 20 -24.46 -29.42 -28.14
N THR A 21 -23.66 -29.76 -27.12
CA THR A 21 -22.57 -28.94 -26.59
C THR A 21 -21.23 -29.45 -27.13
N PRO A 22 -20.41 -28.62 -27.79
CA PRO A 22 -18.97 -28.85 -27.91
C PRO A 22 -18.26 -28.13 -26.74
N LEU A 23 -17.48 -28.80 -25.88
CA LEU A 23 -16.24 -29.55 -26.12
C LEU A 23 -15.07 -28.66 -26.58
N LEU A 24 -13.90 -28.94 -26.02
CA LEU A 24 -12.68 -28.16 -26.21
C LEU A 24 -12.17 -28.28 -27.66
N PRO A 25 -11.56 -27.22 -28.25
CA PRO A 25 -10.63 -27.41 -29.35
C PRO A 25 -9.42 -28.21 -28.85
N PRO A 26 -8.92 -29.19 -29.63
CA PRO A 26 -7.86 -30.09 -29.18
C PRO A 26 -6.47 -29.43 -29.15
N TYR A 27 -5.55 -30.07 -28.44
CA TYR A 27 -4.11 -29.84 -28.62
C TYR A 27 -3.72 -30.19 -30.06
N HIS A 28 -3.08 -29.27 -30.78
CA HIS A 28 -2.17 -29.63 -31.86
C HIS A 28 -0.74 -29.61 -31.36
N THR A 29 -0.04 -30.73 -31.59
CA THR A 29 1.35 -30.96 -31.24
C THR A 29 2.31 -30.19 -32.15
N ALA A 30 3.58 -30.13 -31.75
CA ALA A 30 4.60 -29.37 -32.45
C ALA A 30 4.82 -29.84 -33.90
N ILE A 31 5.09 -28.88 -34.78
CA ILE A 31 5.80 -29.08 -36.05
C ILE A 31 7.06 -28.22 -35.97
N ALA A 32 8.22 -28.80 -36.25
CA ALA A 32 9.50 -28.10 -36.21
C ALA A 32 9.72 -27.26 -37.48
N PRO A 33 10.40 -26.11 -37.42
CA PRO A 33 10.89 -25.43 -38.61
C PRO A 33 11.96 -26.30 -39.28
N SER A 34 11.81 -26.49 -40.60
CA SER A 34 12.70 -27.34 -41.41
C SER A 34 14.09 -26.72 -41.60
N TYR A 35 15.10 -27.59 -41.66
CA TYR A 35 16.46 -27.23 -42.09
C TYR A 35 16.46 -26.71 -43.54
N PHE A 36 17.37 -25.78 -43.83
CA PHE A 36 17.97 -25.60 -45.16
C PHE A 36 19.46 -25.99 -45.09
N PRO A 37 20.06 -26.54 -46.17
CA PRO A 37 21.46 -26.98 -46.15
C PRO A 37 22.46 -25.80 -46.14
N MET A 38 23.69 -26.08 -45.71
CA MET A 38 24.85 -25.25 -46.06
C MET A 38 25.38 -25.67 -47.43
N GLU A 39 25.81 -24.70 -48.23
CA GLU A 39 26.57 -24.92 -49.46
C GLU A 39 27.73 -23.92 -49.49
N HIS A 40 28.91 -24.36 -49.94
CA HIS A 40 30.16 -23.60 -49.88
C HIS A 40 30.51 -23.01 -51.27
N SER A 41 30.81 -21.70 -51.32
CA SER A 41 31.63 -21.11 -52.39
C SER A 41 32.25 -19.77 -51.94
N ASP A 42 33.27 -19.33 -52.69
CA ASP A 42 34.28 -18.35 -52.29
C ASP A 42 34.00 -16.88 -52.71
N PRO A 43 34.75 -15.87 -52.20
CA PRO A 43 34.54 -14.42 -52.45
C PRO A 43 34.90 -13.99 -53.91
N PRO A 44 34.62 -12.73 -54.37
CA PRO A 44 34.41 -11.49 -53.60
C PRO A 44 33.27 -10.55 -54.08
N GLY A 45 33.11 -9.40 -53.40
CA GLY A 45 32.27 -8.29 -53.90
C GLY A 45 32.08 -7.11 -52.93
N THR A 46 32.86 -6.04 -53.08
CA THR A 46 32.73 -4.82 -52.26
C THR A 46 31.46 -4.04 -52.62
N ASN A 47 30.46 -4.03 -51.74
CA ASN A 47 29.19 -3.34 -51.96
C ASN A 47 28.89 -2.32 -50.83
N PRO A 48 29.07 -1.01 -51.04
CA PRO A 48 29.00 0.01 -49.99
C PRO A 48 27.55 0.47 -49.71
N ASN A 49 26.66 -0.47 -49.41
CA ASN A 49 25.28 -0.19 -48.97
C ASN A 49 24.96 -0.92 -47.67
N LEU A 50 25.80 -0.71 -46.66
CA LEU A 50 25.48 -1.06 -45.28
C LEU A 50 24.32 -0.16 -44.82
N VAL A 51 23.14 -0.74 -44.58
CA VAL A 51 22.02 -0.02 -43.95
C VAL A 51 22.51 0.49 -42.60
N SER A 52 22.63 1.80 -42.47
CA SER A 52 23.20 2.42 -41.27
C SER A 52 22.33 2.13 -40.06
N LYS A 53 22.94 1.57 -39.00
CA LYS A 53 22.32 1.55 -37.68
C LYS A 53 21.93 3.00 -37.33
N PRO A 54 20.69 3.26 -36.89
CA PRO A 54 20.22 4.62 -36.66
C PRO A 54 21.07 5.30 -35.59
N SER A 55 21.80 6.35 -35.99
CA SER A 55 22.64 7.11 -35.07
C SER A 55 21.76 7.93 -34.11
N ILE A 56 22.17 7.97 -32.85
CA ILE A 56 21.37 8.49 -31.72
C ILE A 56 21.03 9.99 -31.88
N SER A 57 21.75 10.72 -32.75
CA SER A 57 21.59 12.15 -33.01
C SER A 57 20.19 12.60 -33.45
N GLN A 58 19.33 11.68 -33.91
CA GLN A 58 17.93 12.00 -34.26
C GLN A 58 16.95 12.01 -33.09
N PHE A 59 17.18 11.27 -31.99
CA PHE A 59 16.14 11.02 -30.98
C PHE A 59 16.43 11.65 -29.61
N LYS A 60 15.55 12.57 -29.17
CA LYS A 60 15.65 13.25 -27.87
C LYS A 60 14.65 12.68 -26.85
N ILE A 61 15.16 12.09 -25.78
CA ILE A 61 14.38 11.48 -24.68
C ILE A 61 14.15 12.52 -23.56
N ARG A 62 12.96 12.55 -22.96
CA ARG A 62 12.69 13.29 -21.70
C ARG A 62 12.42 12.34 -20.54
N PHE A 63 13.30 12.34 -19.54
CA PHE A 63 13.09 11.69 -18.25
C PHE A 63 12.26 12.59 -17.32
N ASP A 64 11.20 12.07 -16.70
CA ASP A 64 10.58 12.72 -15.54
C ASP A 64 11.52 12.64 -14.32
N VAL A 65 11.52 13.65 -13.43
CA VAL A 65 12.39 13.72 -12.24
C VAL A 65 12.29 12.45 -11.35
N VAL A 66 11.11 11.83 -11.30
CA VAL A 66 10.85 10.58 -10.56
C VAL A 66 11.63 9.39 -11.13
N VAL A 67 11.90 9.37 -12.44
CA VAL A 67 12.71 8.32 -13.09
C VAL A 67 14.18 8.46 -12.67
N LEU A 68 14.71 9.68 -12.68
CA LEU A 68 16.07 9.99 -12.20
C LEU A 68 16.22 9.70 -10.69
N GLU A 69 15.21 9.99 -9.87
CA GLU A 69 15.19 9.62 -8.45
C GLU A 69 15.18 8.10 -8.27
N ASN A 70 14.45 7.37 -9.13
CA ASN A 70 14.43 5.90 -9.14
C ASN A 70 15.79 5.31 -9.55
N GLN A 71 16.44 5.77 -10.62
CA GLN A 71 17.78 5.32 -11.02
C GLN A 71 18.78 5.40 -9.84
N ARG A 72 18.81 6.52 -9.11
CA ARG A 72 19.64 6.70 -7.91
C ARG A 72 19.28 5.77 -6.72
N LYS A 73 18.09 5.17 -6.69
CA LYS A 73 17.73 4.13 -5.70
C LYS A 73 18.22 2.75 -6.14
N TRP A 74 18.26 2.48 -7.45
CA TRP A 74 18.78 1.22 -7.99
C TRP A 74 20.31 1.16 -7.91
N ARG A 75 21.03 2.23 -8.24
CA ARG A 75 22.50 2.29 -8.10
C ARG A 75 22.97 2.05 -6.64
N ARG A 76 22.24 2.60 -5.65
CA ARG A 76 22.48 2.37 -4.21
C ARG A 76 22.22 0.94 -3.71
N LEU A 77 21.81 0.00 -4.57
CA LEU A 77 21.82 -1.42 -4.19
C LEU A 77 23.26 -1.92 -3.93
N ASN A 78 24.26 -1.35 -4.60
CA ASN A 78 25.64 -1.82 -4.48
C ASN A 78 26.23 -1.61 -3.07
N GLU A 79 25.84 -0.53 -2.40
CA GLU A 79 26.17 -0.20 -1.01
C GLU A 79 25.65 -1.22 0.04
N LEU A 80 24.68 -2.08 -0.33
CA LEU A 80 24.08 -3.04 0.60
C LEU A 80 24.99 -4.24 0.90
N ASN A 81 25.42 -4.37 2.16
CA ASN A 81 25.99 -5.63 2.66
C ASN A 81 24.89 -6.72 2.76
N GLU A 82 25.28 -7.96 2.43
CA GLU A 82 24.42 -9.15 2.32
C GLU A 82 25.00 -10.41 2.99
N GLU A 83 26.12 -10.34 3.72
CA GLU A 83 26.97 -11.50 4.05
C GLU A 83 26.28 -12.65 4.82
N ASN A 84 25.13 -12.39 5.46
CA ASN A 84 24.29 -13.41 6.12
C ASN A 84 22.84 -13.42 5.61
N SER A 85 22.62 -13.05 4.34
CA SER A 85 21.29 -12.96 3.73
C SER A 85 20.80 -14.30 3.16
N THR A 86 19.72 -14.85 3.75
CA THR A 86 19.00 -16.03 3.19
C THR A 86 18.47 -15.80 1.77
N ALA A 87 18.46 -14.57 1.26
CA ALA A 87 18.16 -14.32 -0.16
C ALA A 87 19.38 -14.62 -1.05
N LYS A 88 20.58 -14.23 -0.61
CA LYS A 88 21.85 -14.49 -1.30
C LYS A 88 22.20 -15.98 -1.29
N ASP A 89 21.95 -16.69 -0.19
CA ASP A 89 22.13 -18.15 -0.11
C ASP A 89 21.27 -18.88 -1.14
N MET A 90 19.99 -18.51 -1.23
CA MET A 90 19.04 -19.12 -2.16
C MET A 90 19.32 -18.71 -3.61
N ALA A 91 19.86 -17.52 -3.86
CA ALA A 91 20.32 -17.09 -5.17
C ALA A 91 21.53 -17.90 -5.64
N ARG A 92 22.60 -17.96 -4.81
CA ARG A 92 23.82 -18.75 -5.06
C ARG A 92 23.51 -20.22 -5.33
N GLU A 93 22.61 -20.80 -4.55
CA GLU A 93 22.19 -22.20 -4.70
C GLU A 93 21.44 -22.46 -6.01
N VAL A 94 20.51 -21.58 -6.41
CA VAL A 94 19.80 -21.68 -7.70
C VAL A 94 20.77 -21.47 -8.87
N GLN A 95 21.73 -20.55 -8.75
CA GLN A 95 22.77 -20.33 -9.74
C GLN A 95 23.73 -21.53 -9.84
N HIS A 96 23.96 -22.25 -8.74
CA HIS A 96 24.70 -23.51 -8.73
C HIS A 96 23.89 -24.69 -9.31
N GLU A 97 22.56 -24.75 -9.09
CA GLU A 97 21.69 -25.69 -9.82
C GLU A 97 21.71 -25.40 -11.34
N PHE A 98 21.83 -24.13 -11.75
CA PHE A 98 21.97 -23.73 -13.16
C PHE A 98 23.33 -24.10 -13.77
N THR A 99 24.47 -23.80 -13.11
CA THR A 99 25.80 -24.16 -13.65
C THR A 99 25.99 -25.67 -13.71
N LEU A 100 25.54 -26.43 -12.69
CA LEU A 100 25.52 -27.89 -12.75
C LEU A 100 24.65 -28.44 -13.90
N SER A 101 23.58 -27.74 -14.29
CA SER A 101 22.74 -28.14 -15.43
C SER A 101 23.45 -27.90 -16.77
N CYS A 102 24.21 -26.80 -16.88
CA CYS A 102 25.03 -26.53 -18.06
C CYS A 102 26.20 -27.52 -18.20
N VAL A 103 26.90 -27.84 -17.10
CA VAL A 103 28.07 -28.74 -17.09
C VAL A 103 27.70 -30.21 -17.32
N LYS A 104 26.45 -30.62 -17.05
CA LYS A 104 25.99 -32.01 -17.22
C LYS A 104 25.55 -32.38 -18.64
N GLN A 105 25.72 -31.51 -19.63
CA GLN A 105 25.46 -31.84 -21.03
C GLN A 105 26.63 -32.67 -21.60
N PRO A 106 26.42 -33.94 -22.02
CA PRO A 106 27.48 -34.71 -22.67
C PRO A 106 27.76 -34.15 -24.07
N HIS A 107 29.03 -34.05 -24.45
CA HIS A 107 29.48 -33.46 -25.73
C HIS A 107 28.98 -34.14 -27.01
N SER A 108 28.26 -35.27 -26.91
CA SER A 108 27.73 -36.06 -28.02
C SER A 108 26.20 -35.97 -28.21
N ALA A 109 25.49 -35.15 -27.41
CA ALA A 109 24.07 -34.89 -27.58
C ALA A 109 23.82 -33.52 -28.26
N PRO A 110 22.77 -33.36 -29.09
CA PRO A 110 22.35 -32.03 -29.54
C PRO A 110 21.97 -31.15 -28.34
N PRO A 111 22.07 -29.81 -28.43
CA PRO A 111 21.91 -28.92 -27.28
C PRO A 111 20.44 -28.81 -26.80
N VAL A 112 20.02 -29.73 -25.91
CA VAL A 112 18.63 -29.84 -25.42
C VAL A 112 18.21 -28.70 -24.45
N GLN A 113 19.15 -27.85 -24.01
CA GLN A 113 18.80 -26.54 -23.44
C GLN A 113 19.11 -25.46 -24.47
N SER A 114 18.06 -24.90 -25.05
CA SER A 114 18.15 -23.84 -26.05
C SER A 114 18.72 -22.56 -25.42
N LYS A 115 19.30 -21.69 -26.25
CA LYS A 115 19.62 -20.30 -25.82
C LYS A 115 18.36 -19.59 -25.29
N ALA A 116 17.17 -19.93 -25.82
CA ALA A 116 15.89 -19.42 -25.35
C ALA A 116 15.57 -19.82 -23.88
N ASP A 117 15.99 -20.98 -23.40
CA ASP A 117 15.75 -21.41 -22.02
C ASP A 117 16.56 -20.57 -21.03
N LYS A 118 17.79 -20.17 -21.41
CA LYS A 118 18.63 -19.26 -20.62
C LYS A 118 18.01 -17.86 -20.57
N ASP A 119 17.57 -17.35 -21.71
CA ASP A 119 16.90 -16.04 -21.82
C ASP A 119 15.61 -16.00 -20.96
N LEU A 120 14.83 -17.08 -20.96
CA LEU A 120 13.62 -17.25 -20.14
C LEU A 120 13.93 -17.31 -18.63
N ILE A 121 14.96 -18.06 -18.22
CA ILE A 121 15.40 -18.11 -16.81
C ILE A 121 15.82 -16.73 -16.32
N ALA A 122 16.66 -16.02 -17.08
CA ALA A 122 17.09 -14.67 -16.74
C ALA A 122 15.92 -13.66 -16.68
N ALA A 123 14.99 -13.73 -17.62
CA ALA A 123 13.77 -12.93 -17.58
C ALA A 123 12.94 -13.23 -16.31
N SER A 124 12.87 -14.48 -15.86
CA SER A 124 12.20 -14.83 -14.59
C SER A 124 12.90 -14.21 -13.38
N PHE A 125 14.24 -14.17 -13.36
CA PHE A 125 15.04 -13.59 -12.28
C PHE A 125 14.91 -12.05 -12.21
N ILE A 126 14.98 -11.35 -13.37
CA ILE A 126 14.77 -9.90 -13.44
C ILE A 126 13.34 -9.52 -13.02
N ARG A 127 12.33 -10.28 -13.48
CA ARG A 127 10.93 -10.11 -13.05
C ARG A 127 10.76 -10.32 -11.54
N ASP A 128 11.51 -11.24 -10.96
CA ASP A 128 11.54 -11.47 -9.51
C ASP A 128 12.26 -10.36 -8.74
N ALA A 129 13.33 -9.78 -9.28
CA ALA A 129 14.10 -8.68 -8.70
C ALA A 129 13.32 -7.36 -8.70
N LEU A 130 12.70 -7.00 -9.83
CA LEU A 130 11.74 -5.88 -9.96
C LEU A 130 10.68 -5.96 -8.85
N HIS A 131 10.12 -7.15 -8.65
CA HIS A 131 9.13 -7.44 -7.61
C HIS A 131 9.71 -7.79 -6.23
N ALA A 132 11.03 -7.84 -6.03
CA ALA A 132 11.73 -8.26 -4.81
C ALA A 132 11.17 -9.56 -4.17
N ARG A 133 11.27 -10.67 -4.91
CA ARG A 133 10.88 -12.04 -4.48
C ARG A 133 12.13 -12.82 -4.01
N LYS A 134 11.97 -14.08 -3.60
CA LYS A 134 13.10 -15.00 -3.33
C LYS A 134 13.19 -15.99 -4.50
N LEU A 135 14.36 -16.13 -5.11
CA LEU A 135 14.66 -17.27 -5.99
C LEU A 135 14.72 -18.53 -5.11
N GLY A 136 14.22 -19.65 -5.59
CA GLY A 136 14.07 -20.87 -4.77
C GLY A 136 13.04 -21.86 -5.32
N TYR A 137 12.81 -21.77 -6.63
CA TYR A 137 11.96 -22.65 -7.42
C TYR A 137 12.83 -23.50 -8.34
N ARG A 138 12.25 -24.55 -8.90
CA ARG A 138 12.91 -25.39 -9.91
C ARG A 138 13.06 -24.61 -11.21
N LEU A 139 14.15 -24.84 -11.94
CA LEU A 139 14.47 -24.17 -13.21
C LEU A 139 13.83 -24.83 -14.45
N ASP A 140 12.94 -25.81 -14.26
CA ASP A 140 12.23 -26.47 -15.36
C ASP A 140 11.19 -25.54 -15.98
N VAL A 141 11.06 -25.52 -17.32
CA VAL A 141 10.05 -24.74 -18.07
C VAL A 141 8.62 -24.81 -17.47
N PRO A 142 8.04 -26.00 -17.16
CA PRO A 142 6.72 -26.06 -16.53
C PRO A 142 6.67 -25.50 -15.10
N ALA A 143 7.80 -25.51 -14.36
CA ALA A 143 7.90 -24.89 -13.04
C ALA A 143 7.98 -23.36 -13.14
N LEU A 144 8.69 -22.82 -14.14
CA LEU A 144 8.69 -21.38 -14.45
C LEU A 144 7.30 -20.89 -14.85
N TYR A 145 6.61 -21.60 -15.76
CA TYR A 145 5.25 -21.24 -16.16
C TYR A 145 4.28 -21.23 -14.96
N MET A 146 4.32 -22.28 -14.12
CA MET A 146 3.54 -22.33 -12.88
C MET A 146 3.93 -21.24 -11.88
N HIS A 147 5.21 -20.85 -11.81
CA HIS A 147 5.68 -19.75 -10.97
C HIS A 147 5.12 -18.40 -11.43
N ASP A 148 5.16 -18.12 -12.72
CA ASP A 148 4.58 -16.90 -13.31
C ASP A 148 3.06 -16.86 -13.14
N LEU A 149 2.35 -17.97 -13.43
CA LEU A 149 0.91 -18.09 -13.21
C LEU A 149 0.54 -17.82 -11.73
N PHE A 150 1.25 -18.44 -10.79
CA PHE A 150 1.08 -18.25 -9.34
C PHE A 150 1.29 -16.80 -8.87
N HIS A 151 2.05 -16.00 -9.66
CA HIS A 151 2.31 -14.59 -9.43
C HIS A 151 1.58 -13.63 -10.39
N SER A 152 0.76 -14.14 -11.31
CA SER A 152 -0.09 -13.34 -12.19
C SER A 152 -0.99 -12.39 -11.41
N SER A 153 -1.37 -11.25 -12.00
CA SER A 153 -2.38 -10.35 -11.44
C SER A 153 -3.73 -11.05 -11.31
N VAL A 154 -4.10 -11.85 -12.32
CA VAL A 154 -5.38 -12.58 -12.39
C VAL A 154 -5.47 -13.63 -11.28
N TYR A 155 -4.48 -14.52 -11.15
CA TYR A 155 -4.49 -15.54 -10.10
C TYR A 155 -4.49 -14.95 -8.69
N ARG A 156 -3.76 -13.83 -8.48
CA ARG A 156 -3.79 -13.06 -7.22
C ARG A 156 -5.12 -12.35 -6.95
N LEU A 157 -5.90 -12.03 -7.99
CA LEU A 157 -7.25 -11.48 -7.87
C LEU A 157 -8.24 -12.60 -7.54
N VAL A 158 -8.22 -13.71 -8.28
CA VAL A 158 -9.07 -14.90 -8.07
C VAL A 158 -8.92 -15.44 -6.65
N TYR A 159 -7.70 -15.64 -6.14
CA TYR A 159 -7.48 -16.03 -4.74
C TYR A 159 -8.09 -15.02 -3.75
N THR A 160 -8.00 -13.72 -4.04
CA THR A 160 -8.60 -12.68 -3.19
C THR A 160 -10.13 -12.73 -3.24
N ILE A 161 -10.74 -12.99 -4.39
CA ILE A 161 -12.19 -13.19 -4.51
C ILE A 161 -12.63 -14.41 -3.70
N ILE A 162 -11.95 -15.57 -3.85
CA ILE A 162 -12.24 -16.79 -3.07
C ILE A 162 -12.11 -16.54 -1.56
N GLY A 163 -11.07 -15.83 -1.12
CA GLY A 163 -10.91 -15.46 0.28
C GLY A 163 -11.98 -14.50 0.80
N CYS A 164 -12.44 -13.55 -0.02
CA CYS A 164 -13.57 -12.69 0.33
C CYS A 164 -14.89 -13.47 0.41
N ILE A 165 -15.15 -14.39 -0.52
CA ILE A 165 -16.30 -15.31 -0.47
C ILE A 165 -16.27 -16.11 0.82
N SER A 166 -15.15 -16.78 1.13
CA SER A 166 -14.97 -17.55 2.36
C SER A 166 -15.22 -16.70 3.62
N CYS A 167 -14.71 -15.46 3.68
CA CYS A 167 -15.01 -14.54 4.81
C CYS A 167 -16.49 -14.12 4.85
N SER A 168 -17.15 -13.96 3.70
CA SER A 168 -18.57 -13.57 3.64
C SER A 168 -19.53 -14.66 4.10
N LEU A 169 -19.14 -15.94 4.08
CA LEU A 169 -19.98 -17.06 4.56
C LEU A 169 -20.43 -16.86 6.01
N ALA A 170 -19.62 -16.23 6.87
CA ALA A 170 -19.98 -15.97 8.26
C ALA A 170 -21.19 -15.03 8.44
N PHE A 171 -21.59 -14.27 7.41
CA PHE A 171 -22.80 -13.44 7.45
C PHE A 171 -24.09 -14.23 7.13
N PHE A 172 -23.97 -15.45 6.59
CA PHE A 172 -25.10 -16.30 6.17
C PHE A 172 -25.17 -17.61 6.96
N GLU A 173 -24.05 -18.08 7.51
CA GLU A 173 -23.98 -19.23 8.39
C GLU A 173 -24.56 -18.93 9.78
N LYS A 174 -25.37 -19.86 10.32
CA LYS A 174 -25.83 -19.81 11.71
C LYS A 174 -24.68 -20.06 12.69
N PRO A 175 -24.69 -19.44 13.90
CA PRO A 175 -23.65 -19.67 14.90
C PRO A 175 -23.55 -21.14 15.30
N THR A 176 -24.71 -21.76 15.56
CA THR A 176 -24.85 -23.09 16.16
C THR A 176 -25.63 -24.03 15.25
N ARG A 177 -25.35 -25.34 15.31
CA ARG A 177 -26.08 -26.38 14.56
C ARG A 177 -27.44 -26.70 15.19
N ALA A 178 -28.46 -25.92 14.84
CA ALA A 178 -29.84 -26.17 15.27
C ALA A 178 -30.36 -27.55 14.80
N ALA A 179 -30.85 -28.37 15.73
CA ALA A 179 -31.60 -29.61 15.50
C ALA A 179 -31.04 -30.56 14.41
N GLY A 180 -29.71 -30.71 14.35
CA GLY A 180 -29.04 -31.65 13.45
C GLY A 180 -28.97 -31.24 11.97
N TYR A 181 -29.72 -30.22 11.53
CA TYR A 181 -29.66 -29.72 10.15
C TYR A 181 -28.26 -29.15 9.82
N ILE A 182 -27.82 -29.32 8.59
CA ILE A 182 -26.61 -28.68 8.04
C ILE A 182 -27.09 -27.71 6.97
N ASP A 183 -26.63 -26.45 7.01
CA ASP A 183 -26.89 -25.48 5.95
C ASP A 183 -26.04 -25.82 4.70
N TYR A 184 -26.43 -26.92 4.02
CA TYR A 184 -25.72 -27.55 2.90
C TYR A 184 -25.14 -26.58 1.84
N PRO A 185 -25.87 -25.58 1.30
CA PRO A 185 -25.31 -24.70 0.26
C PRO A 185 -24.06 -23.94 0.73
N PHE A 186 -24.06 -23.40 1.95
CA PHE A 186 -22.89 -22.68 2.48
C PHE A 186 -21.76 -23.63 2.86
N PHE A 187 -22.10 -24.82 3.37
CA PHE A 187 -21.12 -25.86 3.70
C PHE A 187 -20.36 -26.37 2.46
N TRP A 188 -21.04 -26.58 1.32
CA TRP A 188 -20.38 -26.94 0.07
C TRP A 188 -19.44 -25.84 -0.46
N VAL A 189 -19.83 -24.56 -0.35
CA VAL A 189 -18.96 -23.43 -0.73
C VAL A 189 -17.71 -23.37 0.17
N ASP A 190 -17.84 -23.63 1.47
CA ASP A 190 -16.71 -23.71 2.41
C ASP A 190 -15.72 -24.82 2.03
N ILE A 191 -16.21 -26.03 1.70
CA ILE A 191 -15.40 -27.14 1.20
C ILE A 191 -14.66 -26.76 -0.09
N ILE A 192 -15.35 -26.12 -1.05
CA ILE A 192 -14.74 -25.65 -2.30
C ILE A 192 -13.65 -24.60 -2.02
N CYS A 193 -13.86 -23.67 -1.09
CA CYS A 193 -12.84 -22.72 -0.65
C CYS A 193 -11.61 -23.42 -0.04
N VAL A 194 -11.81 -24.40 0.86
CA VAL A 194 -10.70 -25.17 1.47
C VAL A 194 -9.92 -25.98 0.43
N PHE A 195 -10.61 -26.57 -0.56
CA PHE A 195 -9.95 -27.24 -1.69
C PHE A 195 -9.09 -26.28 -2.51
N LEU A 196 -9.61 -25.09 -2.86
CA LEU A 196 -8.88 -24.07 -3.62
C LEU A 196 -7.70 -23.47 -2.82
N PHE A 197 -7.81 -23.33 -1.50
CA PHE A 197 -6.68 -22.97 -0.64
C PHE A 197 -5.62 -24.08 -0.57
N SER A 198 -6.03 -25.35 -0.55
CA SER A 198 -5.14 -26.52 -0.63
C SER A 198 -4.35 -26.51 -1.95
N LEU A 199 -5.02 -26.19 -3.07
CA LEU A 199 -4.42 -26.12 -4.39
C LEU A 199 -3.36 -25.00 -4.51
N ASP A 200 -3.60 -23.81 -3.96
CA ASP A 200 -2.60 -22.71 -3.94
C ASP A 200 -1.34 -23.10 -3.13
N VAL A 201 -1.53 -23.81 -2.02
CA VAL A 201 -0.43 -24.35 -1.20
C VAL A 201 0.32 -25.45 -1.96
N TYR A 202 -0.39 -26.38 -2.60
CA TYR A 202 0.20 -27.46 -3.40
C TYR A 202 1.02 -26.91 -4.57
N ILE A 203 0.50 -25.95 -5.34
CA ILE A 203 1.24 -25.28 -6.43
C ILE A 203 2.52 -24.64 -5.88
N ARG A 204 2.44 -23.94 -4.73
CA ARG A 204 3.64 -23.32 -4.14
C ARG A 204 4.68 -24.34 -3.65
N TRP A 205 4.23 -25.48 -3.14
CA TRP A 205 5.13 -26.59 -2.79
C TRP A 205 5.74 -27.22 -4.05
N PHE A 206 4.94 -27.58 -5.05
CA PHE A 206 5.35 -28.22 -6.30
C PHE A 206 6.49 -27.45 -6.99
N VAL A 207 6.33 -26.13 -7.15
CA VAL A 207 7.27 -25.19 -7.79
C VAL A 207 8.58 -25.04 -7.01
N SER A 208 8.63 -25.28 -5.70
CA SER A 208 9.82 -25.08 -4.86
C SER A 208 10.97 -26.05 -5.22
N SER A 209 12.21 -25.56 -5.25
CA SER A 209 13.41 -26.40 -5.49
C SER A 209 13.58 -27.46 -4.37
N LYS A 210 14.29 -28.56 -4.67
CA LYS A 210 14.46 -29.74 -3.80
C LYS A 210 14.98 -29.37 -2.40
N THR A 211 15.92 -28.45 -2.30
CA THR A 211 16.49 -27.99 -1.01
C THR A 211 15.55 -27.05 -0.27
N THR A 212 14.78 -26.24 -1.01
CA THR A 212 13.71 -25.40 -0.44
C THR A 212 12.52 -26.23 0.04
N LYS A 213 12.27 -27.42 -0.54
CA LYS A 213 11.35 -28.43 0.04
C LYS A 213 11.90 -29.01 1.34
N LYS A 214 13.17 -29.42 1.39
CA LYS A 214 13.82 -29.92 2.63
C LYS A 214 13.83 -28.86 3.75
N ARG A 215 14.07 -27.58 3.44
CA ARG A 215 14.14 -26.46 4.42
C ARG A 215 12.89 -25.56 4.38
N PHE A 216 11.71 -26.10 4.09
CA PHE A 216 10.50 -25.32 3.79
C PHE A 216 10.05 -24.40 4.93
N ILE A 217 10.09 -24.88 6.18
CA ILE A 217 9.68 -24.11 7.38
C ILE A 217 10.52 -22.82 7.52
N SER A 218 11.85 -22.94 7.44
CA SER A 218 12.78 -21.79 7.55
C SER A 218 12.70 -20.86 6.32
N ARG A 219 12.62 -21.42 5.10
CA ARG A 219 12.66 -20.62 3.87
C ARG A 219 11.33 -19.95 3.52
N GLN A 220 10.20 -20.57 3.86
CA GLN A 220 8.83 -20.14 3.53
C GLN A 220 7.87 -20.23 4.74
N PRO A 221 8.16 -19.63 5.91
CA PRO A 221 7.39 -19.82 7.14
C PRO A 221 5.90 -19.46 6.98
N TRP A 222 5.59 -18.43 6.20
CA TRP A 222 4.20 -18.02 5.92
C TRP A 222 3.40 -19.00 5.04
N ALA A 223 4.06 -19.90 4.30
CA ALA A 223 3.40 -20.99 3.61
C ALA A 223 3.15 -22.16 4.58
N TYR A 224 4.10 -22.45 5.47
CA TYR A 224 3.93 -23.43 6.55
C TYR A 224 2.81 -23.05 7.53
N VAL A 225 2.71 -21.77 7.93
CA VAL A 225 1.57 -21.27 8.74
C VAL A 225 0.23 -21.49 8.04
N ARG A 226 0.18 -21.40 6.70
CA ARG A 226 -1.06 -21.71 5.97
C ARG A 226 -1.35 -23.21 5.88
N ILE A 227 -0.33 -24.07 5.77
CA ILE A 227 -0.50 -25.53 5.93
C ILE A 227 -1.10 -25.83 7.30
N LEU A 228 -0.54 -25.27 8.37
CA LEU A 228 -1.03 -25.46 9.74
C LEU A 228 -2.49 -25.04 9.90
N MET A 229 -2.86 -23.82 9.48
CA MET A 229 -4.26 -23.35 9.53
C MET A 229 -5.18 -24.24 8.67
N LEU A 230 -4.71 -24.71 7.51
CA LEU A 230 -5.49 -25.57 6.62
C LEU A 230 -5.75 -26.95 7.25
N CYS A 231 -4.73 -27.57 7.86
CA CYS A 231 -4.88 -28.80 8.62
C CYS A 231 -5.88 -28.64 9.78
N VAL A 232 -5.82 -27.52 10.52
CA VAL A 232 -6.78 -27.25 11.60
C VAL A 232 -8.20 -27.02 11.05
N THR A 233 -8.38 -26.30 9.93
CA THR A 233 -9.72 -26.16 9.31
C THR A 233 -10.29 -27.49 8.81
N ILE A 234 -9.45 -28.39 8.29
CA ILE A 234 -9.88 -29.72 7.83
C ILE A 234 -10.27 -30.59 9.04
N MET A 235 -9.49 -30.54 10.13
CA MET A 235 -9.80 -31.23 11.38
C MET A 235 -11.11 -30.72 12.02
N ASP A 236 -11.35 -29.40 12.01
CA ASP A 236 -12.59 -28.77 12.51
C ASP A 236 -13.82 -29.20 11.69
N ILE A 237 -13.68 -29.28 10.36
CA ILE A 237 -14.72 -29.79 9.46
C ILE A 237 -15.01 -31.27 9.74
N PHE A 238 -14.00 -32.13 9.88
CA PHE A 238 -14.21 -33.54 10.23
C PHE A 238 -14.87 -33.69 11.61
N ALA A 239 -14.45 -32.91 12.61
CA ALA A 239 -15.08 -32.91 13.93
C ALA A 239 -16.55 -32.47 13.88
N TYR A 240 -16.89 -31.44 13.08
CA TYR A 240 -18.26 -30.97 12.90
C TYR A 240 -19.19 -31.98 12.20
N ILE A 241 -18.65 -32.79 11.29
CA ILE A 241 -19.37 -33.90 10.65
C ILE A 241 -19.58 -35.06 11.63
N ILE A 242 -18.51 -35.52 12.29
CA ILE A 242 -18.47 -36.80 13.02
C ILE A 242 -18.96 -36.66 14.47
N VAL A 243 -18.62 -35.56 15.17
CA VAL A 243 -18.96 -35.35 16.60
C VAL A 243 -19.58 -33.96 16.79
N PRO A 244 -20.83 -33.73 16.35
CA PRO A 244 -21.45 -32.40 16.37
C PRO A 244 -21.59 -31.79 17.77
N GLN A 245 -21.69 -32.65 18.80
CA GLN A 245 -21.80 -32.25 20.21
C GLN A 245 -20.51 -31.61 20.77
N TRP A 246 -19.33 -31.97 20.23
CA TRP A 246 -18.04 -31.43 20.69
C TRP A 246 -17.63 -30.14 19.98
N ASN A 247 -18.17 -29.89 18.78
CA ASN A 247 -17.85 -28.69 17.99
C ASN A 247 -19.07 -28.09 17.28
N PRO A 248 -20.11 -27.64 18.03
CA PRO A 248 -21.30 -27.06 17.41
C PRO A 248 -21.04 -25.67 16.77
N TYR A 249 -19.98 -24.97 17.20
CA TYR A 249 -19.69 -23.57 16.84
C TYR A 249 -18.64 -23.38 15.72
N ARG A 250 -17.87 -24.43 15.36
CA ARG A 250 -16.84 -24.42 14.30
C ARG A 250 -15.79 -23.30 14.43
N PHE A 251 -14.95 -23.38 15.44
CA PHE A 251 -13.95 -22.32 15.74
C PHE A 251 -12.99 -22.04 14.57
N SER A 252 -12.77 -22.97 13.63
CA SER A 252 -11.89 -22.70 12.48
C SER A 252 -12.41 -21.62 11.52
N ARG A 253 -13.69 -21.22 11.63
CA ARG A 253 -14.25 -20.04 10.95
C ARG A 253 -13.40 -18.79 11.19
N ALA A 254 -12.78 -18.66 12.37
CA ALA A 254 -11.90 -17.55 12.72
C ALA A 254 -10.64 -17.45 11.84
N PHE A 255 -10.19 -18.54 11.20
CA PHE A 255 -9.00 -18.53 10.34
C PHE A 255 -9.25 -17.94 8.94
N ARG A 256 -10.51 -17.75 8.52
CA ARG A 256 -10.90 -17.29 7.17
C ARG A 256 -10.14 -16.03 6.69
N PRO A 257 -10.04 -14.93 7.46
CA PRO A 257 -9.26 -13.75 7.05
C PRO A 257 -7.75 -14.00 6.93
N PHE A 258 -7.21 -14.94 7.71
CA PHE A 258 -5.76 -15.22 7.73
C PHE A 258 -5.29 -15.98 6.49
N PHE A 259 -6.18 -16.67 5.77
CA PHE A 259 -5.88 -17.20 4.42
C PHE A 259 -5.60 -16.07 3.41
N LEU A 260 -6.30 -14.92 3.50
CA LEU A 260 -6.00 -13.73 2.71
C LEU A 260 -4.66 -13.09 3.14
N ILE A 261 -4.46 -12.91 4.45
CA ILE A 261 -3.23 -12.31 5.00
C ILE A 261 -2.01 -13.13 4.60
N THR A 262 -2.00 -14.44 4.86
CA THR A 262 -0.86 -15.34 4.53
C THR A 262 -0.60 -15.44 3.02
N ARG A 263 -1.50 -15.02 2.14
CA ARG A 263 -1.24 -14.92 0.69
C ARG A 263 -0.73 -13.55 0.26
N ARG A 264 -1.39 -12.46 0.66
CA ARG A 264 -1.10 -11.10 0.20
C ARG A 264 0.14 -10.55 0.91
N ARG A 265 1.27 -10.46 0.19
CA ARG A 265 2.59 -10.07 0.73
C ARG A 265 2.56 -8.82 1.61
N ASN A 266 1.82 -7.79 1.24
CA ASN A 266 1.77 -6.54 1.99
C ASN A 266 1.07 -6.75 3.34
N LEU A 267 -0.08 -7.44 3.36
CA LEU A 267 -0.80 -7.81 4.59
C LEU A 267 0.08 -8.68 5.51
N ARG A 268 0.87 -9.63 4.96
CA ARG A 268 1.85 -10.39 5.76
C ARG A 268 2.89 -9.52 6.45
N ILE A 269 3.38 -8.48 5.78
CA ILE A 269 4.38 -7.57 6.34
C ILE A 269 3.71 -6.79 7.48
N ILE A 270 2.58 -6.13 7.23
CA ILE A 270 1.84 -5.34 8.21
C ILE A 270 1.42 -6.18 9.43
N PHE A 271 0.76 -7.32 9.22
CA PHE A 271 0.36 -8.24 10.30
C PHE A 271 1.59 -8.78 11.08
N GLY A 272 2.67 -9.12 10.37
CA GLY A 272 3.93 -9.53 10.99
C GLY A 272 4.63 -8.41 11.77
N SER A 273 4.42 -7.13 11.41
CA SER A 273 4.86 -5.97 12.17
C SER A 273 4.03 -5.79 13.43
N CYS A 274 2.71 -5.83 13.33
CA CYS A 274 1.81 -5.74 14.48
C CYS A 274 2.07 -6.86 15.49
N LEU A 275 2.19 -8.11 15.03
CA LEU A 275 2.42 -9.27 15.91
C LEU A 275 3.73 -9.20 16.70
N ARG A 276 4.80 -8.62 16.12
CA ARG A 276 6.06 -8.39 16.86
C ARG A 276 6.04 -7.13 17.72
N ALA A 277 5.26 -6.12 17.33
CA ALA A 277 5.00 -4.96 18.20
C ALA A 277 4.28 -5.42 19.48
N VAL A 278 3.25 -6.28 19.39
CA VAL A 278 2.58 -6.91 20.54
C VAL A 278 3.61 -7.54 21.50
N GLN A 279 4.56 -8.33 20.99
CA GLN A 279 5.59 -8.99 21.82
C GLN A 279 6.49 -8.01 22.60
N LYS A 280 6.77 -6.82 22.06
CA LYS A 280 7.54 -5.78 22.77
C LYS A 280 6.69 -4.91 23.67
N VAL A 281 5.43 -4.68 23.31
CA VAL A 281 4.46 -3.91 24.11
C VAL A 281 4.01 -4.68 25.34
N LEU A 282 4.01 -6.02 25.31
CA LEU A 282 3.68 -6.86 26.46
C LEU A 282 4.53 -6.52 27.72
N ILE A 283 5.79 -6.10 27.54
CA ILE A 283 6.66 -5.67 28.64
C ILE A 283 6.17 -4.35 29.28
N VAL A 284 5.68 -3.42 28.44
CA VAL A 284 5.12 -2.13 28.92
C VAL A 284 3.72 -2.34 29.52
N LEU A 285 2.94 -3.27 28.99
CA LEU A 285 1.65 -3.68 29.57
C LEU A 285 1.83 -4.41 30.90
N LEU A 286 2.91 -5.18 31.07
CA LEU A 286 3.28 -5.78 32.36
C LEU A 286 3.66 -4.71 33.39
N LEU A 287 4.48 -3.72 33.01
CA LEU A 287 4.80 -2.57 33.87
C LEU A 287 3.54 -1.79 34.27
N LEU A 288 2.65 -1.53 33.31
CA LEU A 288 1.35 -0.92 33.56
C LEU A 288 0.51 -1.75 34.54
N PHE A 289 0.43 -3.07 34.35
CA PHE A 289 -0.31 -3.97 35.25
C PHE A 289 0.27 -3.95 36.67
N CYS A 290 1.60 -3.95 36.83
CA CYS A 290 2.24 -3.82 38.14
C CYS A 290 1.90 -2.49 38.82
N VAL A 291 1.86 -1.37 38.09
CA VAL A 291 1.47 -0.06 38.64
C VAL A 291 -0.02 -0.01 38.98
N LEU A 292 -0.90 -0.58 38.16
CA LEU A 292 -2.33 -0.71 38.45
C LEU A 292 -2.60 -1.59 39.68
N ALA A 293 -1.87 -2.70 39.82
CA ALA A 293 -1.95 -3.57 40.99
C ALA A 293 -1.45 -2.88 42.27
N PHE A 294 -0.37 -2.09 42.17
CA PHE A 294 0.08 -1.23 43.28
C PHE A 294 -0.99 -0.22 43.70
N PHE A 295 -1.60 0.51 42.75
CA PHE A 295 -2.69 1.44 43.08
C PHE A 295 -3.96 0.74 43.58
N GLY A 296 -4.24 -0.49 43.14
CA GLY A 296 -5.31 -1.34 43.71
C GLY A 296 -5.02 -1.75 45.16
N LEU A 297 -3.77 -2.07 45.48
CA LEU A 297 -3.37 -2.34 46.87
C LEU A 297 -3.48 -1.07 47.73
N VAL A 298 -3.03 0.09 47.22
CA VAL A 298 -3.17 1.38 47.92
C VAL A 298 -4.65 1.74 48.12
N ALA A 299 -5.50 1.63 47.09
CA ALA A 299 -6.93 1.92 47.20
C ALA A 299 -7.64 1.01 48.21
N PHE A 300 -7.28 -0.27 48.29
CA PHE A 300 -7.81 -1.18 49.29
C PHE A 300 -7.45 -0.70 50.71
N LEU A 301 -6.17 -0.38 50.96
CA LEU A 301 -5.70 0.13 52.26
C LEU A 301 -6.24 1.53 52.64
N LEU A 302 -6.72 2.32 51.66
CA LEU A 302 -7.24 3.67 51.88
C LEU A 302 -8.76 3.72 52.03
N PHE A 303 -9.48 2.74 51.45
CA PHE A 303 -10.93 2.81 51.30
C PHE A 303 -11.69 1.56 51.74
N SER A 304 -11.07 0.46 52.19
CA SER A 304 -11.78 -0.76 52.64
C SER A 304 -12.89 -0.45 53.66
N ASP A 305 -12.51 0.19 54.75
CA ASP A 305 -13.40 0.44 55.90
C ASP A 305 -14.51 1.44 55.53
N LEU A 306 -14.19 2.38 54.63
CA LEU A 306 -15.15 3.34 54.07
C LEU A 306 -16.07 2.69 53.02
N SER A 307 -15.61 1.63 52.35
CA SER A 307 -16.40 0.81 51.43
C SER A 307 -17.56 0.14 52.17
N ASP A 308 -17.29 -0.42 53.35
CA ASP A 308 -18.30 -1.05 54.20
C ASP A 308 -19.27 -0.04 54.81
N GLN A 309 -18.76 1.11 55.30
CA GLN A 309 -19.60 2.20 55.84
C GLN A 309 -20.57 2.77 54.80
N VAL A 310 -20.14 2.91 53.54
CA VAL A 310 -20.94 3.48 52.44
C VAL A 310 -21.70 2.39 51.65
N GLN A 311 -21.55 1.11 52.03
CA GLN A 311 -22.10 -0.05 51.32
C GLN A 311 -21.72 -0.09 49.82
N ALA A 312 -20.53 0.42 49.49
CA ALA A 312 -19.98 0.46 48.15
C ALA A 312 -19.13 -0.81 47.87
N PRO A 313 -19.30 -1.52 46.75
CA PRO A 313 -18.57 -2.77 46.50
C PRO A 313 -17.16 -2.56 45.91
N TYR A 314 -16.74 -1.32 45.64
CA TYR A 314 -15.56 -1.06 44.82
C TYR A 314 -14.23 -1.42 45.50
N PHE A 315 -14.02 -1.00 46.75
CA PHE A 315 -12.72 -1.17 47.46
C PHE A 315 -12.79 -2.10 48.68
N ALA A 316 -13.94 -2.73 48.94
CA ALA A 316 -14.16 -3.66 50.06
C ALA A 316 -13.25 -4.90 50.05
N SER A 317 -12.64 -5.25 48.92
CA SER A 317 -11.68 -6.36 48.82
C SER A 317 -10.49 -6.03 47.93
N LEU A 318 -9.36 -6.68 48.15
CA LEU A 318 -8.15 -6.46 47.33
C LEU A 318 -8.39 -6.78 45.84
N SER A 319 -9.18 -7.81 45.54
CA SER A 319 -9.55 -8.19 44.16
C SER A 319 -10.51 -7.20 43.53
N SER A 320 -11.58 -6.78 44.22
CA SER A 320 -12.50 -5.74 43.71
C SER A 320 -11.79 -4.40 43.52
N SER A 321 -10.83 -4.08 44.39
CA SER A 321 -10.01 -2.87 44.30
C SER A 321 -9.09 -2.89 43.08
N MET A 322 -8.29 -3.95 42.90
CA MET A 322 -7.44 -4.13 41.72
C MET A 322 -8.27 -4.12 40.43
N TYR A 323 -9.43 -4.79 40.43
CA TYR A 323 -10.37 -4.76 39.32
C TYR A 323 -10.87 -3.34 39.04
N THR A 324 -11.32 -2.60 40.06
CA THR A 324 -11.81 -1.22 39.91
C THR A 324 -10.74 -0.28 39.36
N VAL A 325 -9.50 -0.33 39.86
CA VAL A 325 -8.39 0.51 39.36
C VAL A 325 -8.05 0.16 37.90
N LEU A 326 -8.05 -1.12 37.54
CA LEU A 326 -7.86 -1.58 36.16
C LEU A 326 -9.04 -1.19 35.24
N LEU A 327 -10.26 -1.13 35.78
CA LEU A 327 -11.47 -0.67 35.10
C LEU A 327 -11.45 0.85 34.88
N ILE A 328 -11.00 1.65 35.86
CA ILE A 328 -10.74 3.10 35.72
C ILE A 328 -9.76 3.40 34.58
N HIS A 329 -8.72 2.57 34.43
CA HIS A 329 -7.72 2.73 33.37
C HIS A 329 -8.31 2.52 31.97
N HIS A 330 -9.11 1.47 31.79
CA HIS A 330 -9.67 1.09 30.49
C HIS A 330 -11.07 1.66 30.19
N SER A 331 -11.77 2.20 31.19
CA SER A 331 -13.13 2.73 31.12
C SER A 331 -13.23 4.05 31.91
N PRO A 332 -12.88 5.20 31.28
CA PRO A 332 -13.00 6.51 31.91
C PRO A 332 -14.34 6.85 32.60
N PRO A 333 -15.54 6.45 32.12
CA PRO A 333 -16.78 6.75 32.87
C PRO A 333 -16.88 6.00 34.22
N TYR A 334 -16.18 4.88 34.38
CA TYR A 334 -16.17 4.13 35.65
C TYR A 334 -15.44 4.89 36.79
N LEU A 335 -14.59 5.86 36.44
CA LEU A 335 -13.97 6.79 37.38
C LEU A 335 -15.02 7.50 38.25
N VAL A 336 -16.00 8.15 37.64
CA VAL A 336 -17.02 8.93 38.38
C VAL A 336 -17.89 7.99 39.22
N GLN A 337 -18.29 6.84 38.67
CA GLN A 337 -19.12 5.86 39.37
C GLN A 337 -18.42 5.26 40.60
N SER A 338 -17.12 5.01 40.52
CA SER A 338 -16.32 4.47 41.62
C SER A 338 -15.86 5.53 42.63
N MET A 339 -15.63 6.79 42.21
CA MET A 339 -15.19 7.88 43.09
C MET A 339 -16.32 8.49 43.93
N TYR A 340 -17.51 8.66 43.35
CA TYR A 340 -18.60 9.43 43.95
C TYR A 340 -18.98 9.00 45.40
N PRO A 341 -19.06 7.71 45.76
CA PRO A 341 -19.43 7.30 47.13
C PRO A 341 -18.43 7.78 48.20
N TYR A 342 -17.13 7.78 47.89
CA TYR A 342 -16.07 8.18 48.82
C TYR A 342 -15.87 9.70 48.84
N TYR A 343 -16.14 10.37 47.71
CA TYR A 343 -16.07 11.83 47.58
C TYR A 343 -17.04 12.55 48.53
N ILE A 344 -18.27 12.04 48.67
CA ILE A 344 -19.30 12.63 49.54
C ILE A 344 -18.90 12.53 51.02
N GLN A 345 -18.17 11.49 51.41
CA GLN A 345 -17.64 11.34 52.77
C GLN A 345 -16.41 12.21 52.99
N THR A 346 -15.50 12.25 52.01
CA THR A 346 -14.26 13.04 52.06
C THR A 346 -13.88 13.55 50.67
N GLU A 347 -13.92 14.87 50.48
CA GLU A 347 -13.53 15.48 49.18
C GLU A 347 -12.07 15.17 48.82
N TRP A 348 -11.20 15.05 49.83
CA TRP A 348 -9.80 14.65 49.70
C TRP A 348 -9.59 13.28 49.04
N SER A 349 -10.58 12.38 49.04
CA SER A 349 -10.49 11.12 48.31
C SER A 349 -10.24 11.33 46.81
N ALA A 350 -10.72 12.43 46.22
CA ALA A 350 -10.46 12.79 44.82
C ALA A 350 -8.97 12.87 44.47
N VAL A 351 -8.10 13.23 45.43
CA VAL A 351 -6.65 13.34 45.20
C VAL A 351 -6.05 12.00 44.76
N PHE A 352 -6.50 10.88 45.34
CA PHE A 352 -6.09 9.54 44.93
C PHE A 352 -6.47 9.28 43.45
N PHE A 353 -7.73 9.52 43.09
CA PHE A 353 -8.24 9.28 41.75
C PHE A 353 -7.54 10.17 40.70
N ILE A 354 -7.26 11.43 41.02
CA ILE A 354 -6.52 12.36 40.15
C ILE A 354 -5.10 11.83 39.90
N ILE A 355 -4.38 11.40 40.94
CA ILE A 355 -3.02 10.84 40.82
C ILE A 355 -3.03 9.58 39.95
N VAL A 356 -3.96 8.64 40.20
CA VAL A 356 -4.12 7.42 39.40
C VAL A 356 -4.36 7.76 37.93
N VAL A 357 -5.28 8.67 37.61
CA VAL A 357 -5.62 9.02 36.23
C VAL A 357 -4.46 9.72 35.51
N LEU A 358 -3.76 10.65 36.18
CA LEU A 358 -2.59 11.31 35.61
C LEU A 358 -1.48 10.30 35.27
N LEU A 359 -1.11 9.43 36.22
CA LEU A 359 0.00 8.49 36.03
C LEU A 359 -0.35 7.35 35.07
N THR A 360 -1.58 6.82 35.11
CA THR A 360 -1.97 5.67 34.28
C THR A 360 -2.47 6.08 32.89
N ASN A 361 -3.42 7.03 32.81
CA ASN A 361 -4.10 7.38 31.54
C ASN A 361 -3.36 8.44 30.73
N TYR A 362 -2.66 9.39 31.37
CA TYR A 362 -1.89 10.42 30.67
C TYR A 362 -0.41 10.04 30.47
N PHE A 363 0.24 9.36 31.42
CA PHE A 363 1.63 8.91 31.26
C PHE A 363 1.74 7.48 30.69
N LEU A 364 1.36 6.43 31.43
CA LEU A 364 1.63 5.04 31.03
C LEU A 364 0.91 4.61 29.75
N ALA A 365 -0.35 5.00 29.53
CA ALA A 365 -1.06 4.70 28.27
C ALA A 365 -0.35 5.32 27.05
N LYS A 366 0.13 6.56 27.16
CA LYS A 366 0.86 7.25 26.08
C LYS A 366 2.24 6.62 25.85
N LEU A 367 2.91 6.15 26.90
CA LEU A 367 4.14 5.38 26.80
C LEU A 367 3.93 4.05 26.05
N SER A 368 2.86 3.30 26.36
CA SER A 368 2.49 2.07 25.63
C SER A 368 2.24 2.34 24.13
N ILE A 369 1.57 3.44 23.80
CA ILE A 369 1.33 3.90 22.42
C ILE A 369 2.65 4.24 21.72
N ALA A 370 3.56 4.96 22.37
CA ALA A 370 4.86 5.32 21.80
C ALA A 370 5.74 4.08 21.52
N VAL A 371 5.75 3.11 22.44
CA VAL A 371 6.54 1.88 22.29
C VAL A 371 5.94 0.94 21.23
N SER A 372 4.61 0.82 21.14
CA SER A 372 3.96 -0.01 20.11
C SER A 372 4.29 0.50 18.71
N TYR A 373 4.19 1.81 18.51
CA TYR A 373 4.53 2.46 17.26
C TYR A 373 6.03 2.36 16.93
N ARG A 374 6.94 2.66 17.88
CA ARG A 374 8.40 2.58 17.66
C ARG A 374 8.85 1.15 17.30
N SER A 375 8.25 0.13 17.92
CA SER A 375 8.52 -1.28 17.59
C SER A 375 7.96 -1.68 16.22
N TYR A 376 6.78 -1.18 15.84
CA TYR A 376 6.19 -1.41 14.52
C TYR A 376 7.03 -0.78 13.40
N ARG A 377 7.47 0.48 13.56
CA ARG A 377 8.31 1.21 12.59
C ARG A 377 9.64 0.47 12.36
N LYS A 378 10.43 0.22 13.41
CA LYS A 378 11.74 -0.44 13.31
C LYS A 378 11.68 -1.76 12.54
N TYR A 379 10.72 -2.62 12.86
CA TYR A 379 10.61 -3.90 12.17
C TYR A 379 10.12 -3.76 10.71
N THR A 380 9.31 -2.74 10.41
CA THR A 380 8.88 -2.45 9.04
C THR A 380 10.04 -1.94 8.17
N GLU A 381 10.94 -1.14 8.74
CA GLU A 381 12.22 -0.75 8.15
C GLU A 381 13.13 -1.97 7.91
N GLU A 382 13.28 -2.86 8.89
CA GLU A 382 14.01 -4.13 8.70
C GLU A 382 13.43 -4.97 7.55
N MET A 383 12.10 -5.02 7.42
CA MET A 383 11.42 -5.76 6.34
C MET A 383 11.59 -5.10 4.96
N LEU A 384 11.80 -3.78 4.92
CA LEU A 384 12.19 -3.03 3.73
C LEU A 384 13.66 -3.31 3.35
N PHE A 385 14.60 -3.26 4.30
CA PHE A 385 16.00 -3.61 4.05
C PHE A 385 16.15 -5.05 3.54
N LYS A 386 15.49 -6.00 4.24
CA LYS A 386 15.39 -7.41 3.83
C LYS A 386 14.66 -7.59 2.49
N ARG A 387 14.01 -6.56 1.92
CA ARG A 387 13.43 -6.57 0.57
C ARG A 387 14.39 -6.01 -0.48
N LEU A 388 15.20 -5.01 -0.16
CA LEU A 388 16.27 -4.52 -1.05
C LEU A 388 17.33 -5.60 -1.29
N GLN A 389 17.77 -6.32 -0.25
CA GLN A 389 18.64 -7.50 -0.39
C GLN A 389 18.04 -8.62 -1.27
N LYS A 390 16.71 -8.78 -1.29
CA LYS A 390 16.04 -9.75 -2.19
C LYS A 390 16.03 -9.30 -3.65
N ARG A 391 16.09 -8.00 -3.90
CA ARG A 391 16.21 -7.42 -5.24
C ARG A 391 17.65 -7.52 -5.74
N LYS A 392 18.64 -7.17 -4.91
CA LYS A 392 20.07 -7.28 -5.22
C LYS A 392 20.44 -8.73 -5.57
N ALA A 393 20.26 -9.67 -4.65
CA ALA A 393 20.52 -11.10 -4.89
C ALA A 393 19.81 -11.71 -6.11
N ALA A 394 18.70 -11.12 -6.58
CA ALA A 394 18.01 -11.54 -7.80
C ALA A 394 18.55 -10.87 -9.07
N MET A 395 19.11 -9.66 -8.98
CA MET A 395 19.88 -9.06 -10.08
C MET A 395 21.30 -9.64 -10.17
N ASP A 396 21.97 -9.97 -9.06
CA ASP A 396 23.24 -10.73 -9.07
C ASP A 396 23.08 -12.04 -9.85
N ALA A 397 22.01 -12.79 -9.54
CA ALA A 397 21.70 -14.06 -10.19
C ALA A 397 21.27 -13.89 -11.66
N ALA A 398 20.56 -12.81 -12.01
CA ALA A 398 20.22 -12.51 -13.40
C ALA A 398 21.44 -12.12 -14.23
N PHE A 399 22.28 -11.24 -13.70
CA PHE A 399 23.53 -10.81 -14.33
C PHE A 399 24.43 -12.01 -14.58
N GLY A 400 24.70 -12.83 -13.56
CA GLY A 400 25.50 -14.05 -13.70
C GLY A 400 24.83 -15.24 -14.41
N VAL A 401 23.73 -15.01 -15.16
CA VAL A 401 23.16 -15.91 -16.19
C VAL A 401 23.23 -15.28 -17.59
N LEU A 402 23.29 -13.94 -17.68
CA LEU A 402 23.31 -13.18 -18.94
C LEU A 402 24.67 -12.63 -19.35
N SER A 403 25.57 -12.47 -18.37
CA SER A 403 26.92 -11.98 -18.59
C SER A 403 27.74 -13.01 -19.34
N GLU A 404 28.43 -12.57 -20.38
CA GLU A 404 29.45 -13.36 -21.06
C GLU A 404 30.80 -13.10 -20.35
N ASP A 405 31.51 -14.17 -20.00
CA ASP A 405 32.88 -14.11 -19.49
C ASP A 405 33.81 -13.82 -20.69
N ILE A 406 34.43 -12.63 -20.76
CA ILE A 406 35.33 -12.27 -21.86
C ILE A 406 36.72 -12.86 -21.59
N ASP A 407 37.07 -13.91 -22.31
CA ASP A 407 38.44 -14.44 -22.36
C ASP A 407 39.39 -13.42 -23.01
N THR A 408 40.22 -12.77 -22.19
CA THR A 408 41.20 -11.74 -22.61
C THR A 408 42.45 -12.32 -23.28
N GLN A 409 42.28 -13.17 -24.30
CA GLN A 409 43.38 -13.85 -24.98
C GLN A 409 44.19 -12.99 -25.96
N TYR A 410 43.79 -11.74 -26.25
CA TYR A 410 44.43 -10.89 -27.28
C TYR A 410 45.15 -9.64 -26.75
N THR A 411 45.81 -9.75 -25.58
CA THR A 411 46.79 -8.75 -25.10
C THR A 411 48.16 -9.35 -24.76
N GLN A 412 48.57 -10.44 -25.42
CA GLN A 412 49.99 -10.84 -25.45
C GLN A 412 50.82 -9.94 -26.38
N ARG A 413 51.22 -8.76 -25.88
CA ARG A 413 52.47 -8.10 -26.29
C ARG A 413 53.02 -7.28 -25.12
N SER A 414 54.29 -7.53 -24.81
CA SER A 414 55.04 -7.05 -23.63
C SER A 414 54.63 -7.73 -22.31
N GLY A 415 55.56 -8.47 -21.72
CA GLY A 415 55.32 -9.24 -20.49
C GLY A 415 55.62 -8.45 -19.22
N SER A 416 54.69 -8.49 -18.27
CA SER A 416 54.98 -8.37 -16.83
C SER A 416 54.03 -9.29 -16.05
N LEU A 417 54.55 -10.00 -15.05
CA LEU A 417 53.80 -11.03 -14.33
C LEU A 417 53.00 -10.41 -13.19
N HIS A 418 51.86 -9.79 -13.49
CA HIS A 418 51.01 -9.16 -12.46
C HIS A 418 49.55 -9.66 -12.49
N ARG A 419 49.22 -10.35 -11.39
CA ARG A 419 47.90 -10.57 -10.78
C ARG A 419 46.73 -10.69 -11.76
N SER A 420 46.30 -11.93 -12.00
CA SER A 420 45.02 -12.24 -12.66
C SER A 420 43.86 -11.56 -11.92
N ASN A 421 43.35 -10.47 -12.51
CA ASN A 421 42.01 -9.99 -12.20
C ASN A 421 41.01 -11.11 -12.54
N PRO A 422 39.88 -11.24 -11.81
CA PRO A 422 38.81 -12.13 -12.23
C PRO A 422 38.30 -11.72 -13.63
N PRO A 423 37.81 -12.65 -14.45
CA PRO A 423 37.22 -12.30 -15.74
C PRO A 423 36.11 -11.27 -15.53
N SER A 424 36.23 -10.12 -16.18
CA SER A 424 35.20 -9.08 -16.09
C SER A 424 33.98 -9.55 -16.88
N ARG A 425 32.84 -9.53 -16.21
CA ARG A 425 31.56 -10.02 -16.72
C ARG A 425 30.79 -8.89 -17.34
N HIS A 426 30.34 -9.09 -18.57
CA HIS A 426 29.71 -8.04 -19.37
C HIS A 426 28.39 -8.48 -19.97
N LEU A 427 27.39 -7.59 -19.95
CA LEU A 427 26.13 -7.77 -20.65
C LEU A 427 26.20 -7.14 -22.04
N SER A 428 26.07 -7.95 -23.10
CA SER A 428 26.00 -7.47 -24.49
C SER A 428 24.59 -7.00 -24.88
N LEU A 429 24.51 -6.01 -25.78
CA LEU A 429 23.24 -5.48 -26.32
C LEU A 429 22.32 -6.59 -26.88
N ASN A 430 22.90 -7.59 -27.55
CA ASN A 430 22.14 -8.72 -28.12
C ASN A 430 21.50 -9.62 -27.06
N ASN A 431 22.07 -9.70 -25.86
CA ASN A 431 21.50 -10.46 -24.75
C ASN A 431 20.37 -9.64 -24.10
N TRP A 432 20.56 -8.33 -23.95
CA TRP A 432 19.54 -7.40 -23.49
C TRP A 432 18.26 -7.43 -24.35
N ILE A 433 18.39 -7.35 -25.68
CA ILE A 433 17.23 -7.35 -26.60
C ILE A 433 16.42 -8.65 -26.48
N ARG A 434 17.06 -9.82 -26.49
CA ARG A 434 16.39 -11.13 -26.36
C ARG A 434 15.65 -11.30 -25.04
N VAL A 435 16.23 -10.82 -23.95
CA VAL A 435 15.65 -10.88 -22.61
C VAL A 435 14.51 -9.88 -22.44
N CYS A 436 14.64 -8.66 -23.00
CA CYS A 436 13.59 -7.66 -22.95
C CYS A 436 12.35 -8.05 -23.78
N GLY A 437 12.51 -8.81 -24.87
CA GLY A 437 11.39 -9.45 -25.57
C GLY A 437 10.52 -10.33 -24.63
N HIS A 438 11.14 -11.03 -23.68
CA HIS A 438 10.43 -11.85 -22.68
C HIS A 438 9.91 -11.04 -21.47
N LEU A 439 10.47 -9.85 -21.18
CA LEU A 439 10.09 -9.01 -20.04
C LEU A 439 9.00 -7.97 -20.37
N ARG A 440 9.10 -7.33 -21.53
CA ARG A 440 8.20 -6.29 -22.04
C ARG A 440 7.95 -6.54 -23.55
N PRO A 441 7.16 -7.56 -23.95
CA PRO A 441 6.83 -7.86 -25.35
C PRO A 441 5.98 -6.81 -26.09
N LYS A 442 5.88 -5.59 -25.54
CA LYS A 442 5.29 -4.40 -26.17
C LYS A 442 6.34 -3.36 -26.60
N TRP A 443 7.61 -3.53 -26.21
CA TRP A 443 8.70 -2.64 -26.59
C TRP A 443 9.25 -3.06 -27.95
N THR A 444 9.48 -2.08 -28.82
CA THR A 444 10.17 -2.28 -30.10
C THR A 444 11.68 -2.41 -29.90
N GLU A 445 12.36 -3.03 -30.86
CA GLU A 445 13.83 -3.18 -30.82
C GLU A 445 14.57 -1.83 -30.77
N VAL A 446 14.00 -0.81 -31.43
CA VAL A 446 14.48 0.58 -31.36
C VAL A 446 14.39 1.12 -29.94
N GLU A 447 13.26 0.94 -29.23
CA GLU A 447 13.11 1.39 -27.84
C GLU A 447 14.04 0.62 -26.87
N MET A 448 14.22 -0.68 -27.08
CA MET A 448 15.12 -1.51 -26.25
C MET A 448 16.59 -1.10 -26.42
N THR A 449 17.01 -0.82 -27.66
CA THR A 449 18.35 -0.33 -28.00
C THR A 449 18.57 1.10 -27.50
N LEU A 450 17.57 1.96 -27.68
CA LEU A 450 17.59 3.35 -27.20
C LEU A 450 17.81 3.41 -25.67
N ILE A 451 17.11 2.55 -24.90
CA ILE A 451 17.27 2.45 -23.44
C ILE A 451 18.70 1.99 -23.06
N PHE A 452 19.26 0.98 -23.73
CA PHE A 452 20.65 0.53 -23.50
C PHE A 452 21.65 1.67 -23.71
N ASN A 453 21.50 2.39 -24.82
CA ASN A 453 22.33 3.52 -25.20
C ASN A 453 22.16 4.77 -24.31
N THR A 454 21.18 4.81 -23.39
CA THR A 454 21.11 5.89 -22.37
C THR A 454 22.11 5.72 -21.22
N ILE A 455 22.68 4.52 -21.07
CA ILE A 455 23.65 4.18 -20.02
C ILE A 455 25.03 3.95 -20.64
N ASP A 456 25.12 3.24 -21.77
CA ASP A 456 26.36 3.15 -22.55
C ASP A 456 26.62 4.45 -23.35
N VAL A 457 26.91 5.52 -22.61
CA VAL A 457 27.33 6.84 -23.14
C VAL A 457 28.59 6.70 -24.01
N SER A 458 29.42 5.70 -23.70
CA SER A 458 30.66 5.36 -24.39
C SER A 458 30.48 4.59 -25.70
N GLN A 459 29.29 4.05 -25.98
CA GLN A 459 28.97 3.20 -27.13
C GLN A 459 29.93 1.99 -27.31
N VAL A 460 30.31 1.37 -26.19
CA VAL A 460 31.18 0.18 -26.11
C VAL A 460 30.42 -1.11 -26.47
N GLY A 461 29.09 -1.13 -26.36
CA GLY A 461 28.22 -2.27 -26.66
C GLY A 461 28.08 -3.30 -25.54
N TYR A 462 28.73 -3.04 -24.40
CA TYR A 462 28.81 -3.89 -23.21
C TYR A 462 28.52 -3.07 -21.95
N LEU A 463 27.92 -3.69 -20.93
CA LEU A 463 27.64 -3.06 -19.64
C LEU A 463 28.14 -3.92 -18.47
N GLU A 464 28.70 -3.24 -17.46
CA GLU A 464 29.11 -3.84 -16.19
C GLU A 464 27.90 -4.08 -15.24
N GLN A 465 28.16 -4.73 -14.10
CA GLN A 465 27.12 -5.10 -13.12
C GLN A 465 26.40 -3.87 -12.53
N ASP A 466 27.13 -2.79 -12.27
CA ASP A 466 26.60 -1.55 -11.69
C ASP A 466 25.61 -0.85 -12.64
N ASP A 467 26.01 -0.73 -13.91
CA ASP A 467 25.19 -0.15 -14.97
C ASP A 467 23.98 -1.02 -15.32
N PHE A 468 24.11 -2.35 -15.25
CA PHE A 468 23.00 -3.29 -15.40
C PHE A 468 21.88 -3.05 -14.37
N TYR A 469 22.20 -2.61 -13.15
CA TYR A 469 21.19 -2.32 -12.14
C TYR A 469 20.42 -1.04 -12.45
N GLU A 470 21.08 -0.04 -13.05
CA GLU A 470 20.43 1.17 -13.53
C GLU A 470 19.60 0.90 -14.79
N LEU A 471 20.09 0.05 -15.70
CA LEU A 471 19.37 -0.42 -16.89
C LEU A 471 18.08 -1.15 -16.50
N CYS A 472 18.15 -2.03 -15.50
CA CYS A 472 17.00 -2.73 -14.97
C CYS A 472 15.95 -1.79 -14.34
N SER A 473 16.34 -0.59 -13.91
CA SER A 473 15.40 0.39 -13.36
C SER A 473 14.38 0.86 -14.41
N PHE A 474 14.78 0.94 -15.69
CA PHE A 474 13.92 1.38 -16.78
C PHE A 474 12.77 0.41 -17.12
N LEU A 475 12.85 -0.88 -16.75
CA LEU A 475 11.71 -1.80 -16.91
C LEU A 475 10.47 -1.39 -16.07
N SER A 476 10.64 -0.55 -15.06
CA SER A 476 9.54 0.03 -14.26
C SER A 476 8.97 1.34 -14.85
N VAL A 477 9.47 1.77 -16.02
CA VAL A 477 9.04 2.97 -16.73
C VAL A 477 8.14 2.57 -17.92
N GLN A 478 7.17 3.41 -18.23
CA GLN A 478 6.41 3.37 -19.47
C GLN A 478 7.01 4.38 -20.46
N MET A 479 7.44 3.86 -21.60
CA MET A 479 7.70 4.65 -22.80
C MET A 479 6.36 5.14 -23.34
N GLU A 480 6.14 6.45 -23.28
CA GLU A 480 5.05 7.12 -23.96
C GLU A 480 5.65 7.80 -25.20
N LYS A 481 5.43 7.21 -26.38
CA LYS A 481 5.75 7.88 -27.63
C LYS A 481 4.91 9.15 -27.72
N ASN A 482 5.58 10.28 -27.88
CA ASN A 482 5.01 11.62 -27.90
C ASN A 482 4.37 11.93 -29.27
N ASN A 483 3.48 11.06 -29.73
CA ASN A 483 2.64 11.32 -30.89
C ASN A 483 1.66 12.46 -30.56
N ASP A 484 1.39 13.34 -31.53
CA ASP A 484 0.24 14.27 -31.54
C ASP A 484 -1.13 13.57 -31.69
N HIS A 485 -1.29 12.40 -31.05
CA HIS A 485 -2.53 11.62 -31.05
C HIS A 485 -3.69 12.30 -30.29
N ASN A 486 -3.43 13.39 -29.56
CA ASN A 486 -4.47 14.32 -29.10
C ASN A 486 -5.23 14.99 -30.26
N VAL A 487 -4.63 15.07 -31.45
CA VAL A 487 -5.30 15.53 -32.68
C VAL A 487 -6.00 14.33 -33.34
N ASN A 488 -5.25 13.30 -33.72
CA ASN A 488 -5.76 12.26 -34.63
C ASN A 488 -6.72 11.25 -33.96
N GLN A 489 -6.53 10.89 -32.68
CA GLN A 489 -7.40 9.89 -32.05
C GLN A 489 -8.76 10.46 -31.60
N LEU A 490 -8.99 11.78 -31.75
CA LEU A 490 -10.33 12.37 -31.57
C LEU A 490 -11.26 12.15 -32.76
N GLN A 491 -10.75 11.73 -33.93
CA GLN A 491 -11.57 11.60 -35.16
C GLN A 491 -12.81 10.73 -35.03
N PHE A 492 -12.81 9.70 -34.17
CA PHE A 492 -13.99 8.84 -33.98
C PHE A 492 -15.14 9.57 -33.27
N LEU A 493 -14.84 10.37 -32.24
CA LEU A 493 -15.85 11.16 -31.52
C LEU A 493 -16.19 12.45 -32.26
N SER A 494 -15.24 13.07 -32.99
CA SER A 494 -15.53 14.21 -33.87
C SER A 494 -16.28 13.83 -35.16
N ARG A 495 -16.58 12.55 -35.37
CA ARG A 495 -17.50 12.06 -36.43
C ARG A 495 -18.96 12.04 -35.99
N TRP A 496 -19.21 12.18 -34.67
CA TRP A 496 -20.55 12.29 -34.06
C TRP A 496 -20.79 13.64 -33.37
N ALA A 497 -19.73 14.37 -32.99
CA ALA A 497 -19.84 15.78 -32.62
C ALA A 497 -20.01 16.66 -33.87
N ILE A 498 -20.99 17.56 -33.85
CA ILE A 498 -21.37 18.41 -34.99
C ILE A 498 -20.15 19.26 -35.44
N PRO A 499 -19.78 19.29 -36.74
CA PRO A 499 -18.55 19.95 -37.23
C PRO A 499 -18.43 21.46 -36.96
N PHE A 500 -19.52 22.12 -36.54
CA PHE A 500 -19.61 23.57 -36.37
C PHE A 500 -18.87 24.09 -35.11
N PHE A 501 -18.74 23.28 -34.05
CA PHE A 501 -18.07 23.68 -32.80
C PHE A 501 -16.59 23.30 -32.79
N GLY A 502 -15.81 23.99 -33.62
CA GLY A 502 -14.38 23.74 -33.82
C GLY A 502 -13.49 23.95 -32.58
N HIS A 503 -12.24 23.46 -32.68
CA HIS A 503 -11.23 23.38 -31.61
C HIS A 503 -11.10 24.61 -30.70
N HIS A 504 -11.21 25.82 -31.27
CA HIS A 504 -11.15 27.09 -30.54
C HIS A 504 -12.23 27.24 -29.45
N THR A 505 -13.41 26.63 -29.63
CA THR A 505 -14.51 26.70 -28.65
C THR A 505 -14.15 25.90 -27.39
N ARG A 506 -13.67 24.66 -27.54
CA ARG A 506 -13.13 23.83 -26.46
C ARG A 506 -11.95 24.51 -25.73
N ALA A 507 -11.06 25.18 -26.47
CA ALA A 507 -9.97 25.95 -25.88
C ALA A 507 -10.48 27.11 -25.00
N ARG A 508 -11.45 27.90 -25.51
CA ARG A 508 -12.10 29.01 -24.77
C ARG A 508 -12.86 28.54 -23.53
N VAL A 509 -13.60 27.42 -23.61
CA VAL A 509 -14.27 26.82 -22.45
C VAL A 509 -13.24 26.34 -21.41
N ARG A 510 -12.13 25.73 -21.85
CA ARG A 510 -11.04 25.29 -20.96
C ARG A 510 -10.31 26.46 -20.29
N SER A 511 -10.11 27.60 -20.98
CA SER A 511 -9.53 28.79 -20.35
C SER A 511 -10.49 29.46 -19.37
N LEU A 512 -11.80 29.50 -19.66
CA LEU A 512 -12.82 30.03 -18.76
C LEU A 512 -12.98 29.17 -17.49
N LEU A 513 -13.06 27.84 -17.64
CA LEU A 513 -13.12 26.90 -16.50
C LEU A 513 -11.85 26.87 -15.62
N LEU A 514 -10.73 27.39 -16.13
CA LEU A 514 -9.47 27.50 -15.39
C LEU A 514 -9.14 28.96 -15.03
N TYR A 515 -10.07 29.90 -15.24
CA TYR A 515 -9.85 31.30 -14.92
C TYR A 515 -9.72 31.49 -13.42
N GLN A 516 -8.60 32.09 -13.01
CA GLN A 516 -8.14 32.15 -11.62
C GLN A 516 -8.05 33.62 -11.18
N ILE A 517 -8.68 33.93 -10.06
CA ILE A 517 -8.78 35.27 -9.47
C ILE A 517 -8.11 35.23 -8.10
N ASN A 518 -7.31 36.25 -7.78
CA ASN A 518 -6.66 36.35 -6.47
C ASN A 518 -7.65 36.94 -5.46
N LEU A 519 -8.10 36.12 -4.51
CA LEU A 519 -8.85 36.57 -3.34
C LEU A 519 -7.87 37.07 -2.27
N PHE A 520 -8.11 38.28 -1.75
CA PHE A 520 -7.30 38.92 -0.70
C PHE A 520 -5.79 38.92 -1.00
N ASP A 521 -5.42 39.12 -2.27
CA ASP A 521 -4.06 39.16 -2.84
C ASP A 521 -3.15 37.95 -2.57
N LYS A 522 -3.68 36.89 -1.93
CA LYS A 522 -2.90 35.76 -1.41
C LYS A 522 -3.46 34.39 -1.78
N TYR A 523 -4.74 34.30 -2.11
CA TYR A 523 -5.42 33.02 -2.38
C TYR A 523 -5.94 32.98 -3.82
N PRO A 524 -5.25 32.29 -4.75
CA PRO A 524 -5.63 32.28 -6.16
C PRO A 524 -6.73 31.22 -6.41
N VAL A 525 -7.99 31.64 -6.47
CA VAL A 525 -9.19 30.79 -6.52
C VAL A 525 -9.77 30.72 -7.94
N VAL A 526 -10.30 29.56 -8.35
CA VAL A 526 -10.89 29.38 -9.69
C VAL A 526 -12.36 29.84 -9.69
N LEU A 527 -12.71 30.78 -10.57
CA LEU A 527 -14.05 31.41 -10.63
C LEU A 527 -15.18 30.38 -10.79
N ALA A 528 -14.98 29.36 -11.63
CA ALA A 528 -15.97 28.30 -11.83
C ALA A 528 -16.26 27.50 -10.55
N GLU A 529 -15.26 27.29 -9.68
CA GLU A 529 -15.46 26.59 -8.40
C GLU A 529 -16.15 27.50 -7.36
N CYS A 530 -15.99 28.84 -7.43
CA CYS A 530 -16.78 29.78 -6.64
C CYS A 530 -18.28 29.71 -7.01
N ILE A 531 -18.60 29.72 -8.31
CA ILE A 531 -19.99 29.63 -8.80
C ILE A 531 -20.61 28.30 -8.36
N VAL A 532 -19.89 27.18 -8.52
CA VAL A 532 -20.31 25.87 -8.02
C VAL A 532 -20.46 25.88 -6.48
N GLY A 533 -19.63 26.62 -5.76
CA GLY A 533 -19.75 26.84 -4.31
C GLY A 533 -21.07 27.50 -3.88
N VAL A 534 -21.56 28.49 -4.64
CA VAL A 534 -22.88 29.11 -4.40
C VAL A 534 -24.01 28.11 -4.68
N ILE A 535 -23.92 27.34 -5.78
CA ILE A 535 -24.90 26.30 -6.12
C ILE A 535 -24.92 25.19 -5.04
N ILE A 536 -23.77 24.87 -4.42
CA ILE A 536 -23.68 23.97 -3.27
C ILE A 536 -24.40 24.54 -2.05
N ALA A 537 -24.15 25.81 -1.69
CA ALA A 537 -24.82 26.45 -0.56
C ALA A 537 -26.36 26.44 -0.74
N LEU A 538 -26.85 26.78 -1.93
CA LEU A 538 -28.27 26.68 -2.29
C LEU A 538 -28.80 25.23 -2.18
N SER A 539 -28.00 24.23 -2.56
CA SER A 539 -28.37 22.82 -2.42
C SER A 539 -28.41 22.32 -0.96
N ILE A 540 -27.64 22.93 -0.05
CA ILE A 540 -27.69 22.63 1.38
C ILE A 540 -28.94 23.26 2.00
N VAL A 541 -29.26 24.51 1.66
CA VAL A 541 -30.53 25.16 2.07
C VAL A 541 -31.73 24.35 1.56
N GLN A 542 -31.71 23.93 0.29
CA GLN A 542 -32.74 23.06 -0.29
C GLN A 542 -32.83 21.70 0.41
N ALA A 543 -31.73 21.13 0.92
CA ALA A 543 -31.77 19.87 1.67
C ALA A 543 -32.42 20.07 3.06
N VAL A 544 -32.04 21.11 3.79
CA VAL A 544 -32.59 21.42 5.13
C VAL A 544 -34.10 21.67 5.07
N GLN A 545 -34.60 22.39 4.07
CA GLN A 545 -36.03 22.67 3.92
C GLN A 545 -36.86 21.48 3.39
N VAL A 546 -36.23 20.35 3.08
CA VAL A 546 -36.86 19.12 2.56
C VAL A 546 -36.48 17.91 3.45
N ASN A 547 -36.18 18.17 4.73
CA ASN A 547 -35.74 17.18 5.73
C ASN A 547 -36.90 16.33 6.33
N ASN A 548 -37.97 16.10 5.56
CA ASN A 548 -39.02 15.09 5.82
C ASN A 548 -39.78 14.85 4.51
N ILE A 549 -40.02 13.59 4.16
CA ILE A 549 -40.79 13.19 2.96
C ILE A 549 -42.22 13.73 2.98
N GLU A 550 -42.85 13.86 4.15
CA GLU A 550 -44.21 14.41 4.26
C GLU A 550 -44.26 15.89 3.91
N LEU A 551 -43.31 16.70 4.40
CA LEU A 551 -43.18 18.12 4.00
C LEU A 551 -42.87 18.23 2.49
N ALA A 552 -42.01 17.35 1.97
CA ALA A 552 -41.59 17.36 0.57
C ALA A 552 -42.74 17.17 -0.43
N PHE A 553 -43.81 16.46 -0.04
CA PHE A 553 -44.98 16.22 -0.87
C PHE A 553 -46.21 17.08 -0.51
N SER A 554 -46.40 17.46 0.76
CA SER A 554 -47.61 18.20 1.22
C SER A 554 -47.52 19.72 1.06
N VAL A 555 -46.36 20.33 1.32
CA VAL A 555 -46.18 21.80 1.33
C VAL A 555 -45.12 22.23 0.29
N ASN A 556 -44.03 21.47 0.14
CA ASN A 556 -42.79 21.96 -0.45
C ASN A 556 -42.55 21.58 -1.93
N LYS A 557 -43.61 21.59 -2.76
CA LYS A 557 -43.49 21.36 -4.23
C LYS A 557 -42.45 22.27 -4.88
N ILE A 558 -42.39 23.54 -4.46
CA ILE A 558 -41.39 24.53 -4.92
C ILE A 558 -39.96 24.05 -4.63
N TRP A 559 -39.68 23.60 -3.41
CA TRP A 559 -38.34 23.14 -3.02
C TRP A 559 -37.93 21.84 -3.72
N ARG A 560 -38.88 20.94 -4.03
CA ARG A 560 -38.62 19.77 -4.88
C ARG A 560 -38.19 20.20 -6.29
N SER A 561 -38.87 21.16 -6.91
CA SER A 561 -38.49 21.71 -8.22
C SER A 561 -37.16 22.48 -8.19
N ILE A 562 -36.85 23.20 -7.10
CA ILE A 562 -35.50 23.78 -6.89
C ILE A 562 -34.44 22.67 -6.82
N GLY A 563 -34.73 21.56 -6.13
CA GLY A 563 -33.87 20.38 -6.08
C GLY A 563 -33.67 19.71 -7.44
N GLU A 564 -34.67 19.73 -8.31
CA GLU A 564 -34.53 19.26 -9.69
C GLU A 564 -33.66 20.22 -10.53
N ALA A 565 -33.96 21.52 -10.51
CA ALA A 565 -33.19 22.54 -11.24
C ALA A 565 -31.70 22.55 -10.84
N LEU A 566 -31.41 22.39 -9.54
CA LEU A 566 -30.04 22.23 -9.05
C LEU A 566 -29.37 20.96 -9.60
N LEU A 567 -30.09 19.84 -9.75
CA LEU A 567 -29.53 18.61 -10.34
C LEU A 567 -29.14 18.82 -11.81
N TRP A 568 -29.97 19.52 -12.58
CA TRP A 568 -29.66 19.94 -13.94
C TRP A 568 -28.41 20.85 -13.99
N LEU A 569 -28.29 21.85 -13.12
CA LEU A 569 -27.12 22.73 -13.06
C LEU A 569 -25.82 21.98 -12.76
N PHE A 570 -25.80 21.06 -11.78
CA PHE A 570 -24.63 20.21 -11.53
C PHE A 570 -24.34 19.24 -12.69
N THR A 571 -25.36 18.81 -13.43
CA THR A 571 -25.17 17.95 -14.61
C THR A 571 -24.57 18.73 -15.79
N ALA A 572 -24.99 19.99 -15.98
CA ALA A 572 -24.41 20.91 -16.95
C ALA A 572 -22.95 21.27 -16.61
N GLU A 573 -22.62 21.49 -15.33
CA GLU A 573 -21.25 21.67 -14.84
C GLU A 573 -20.35 20.46 -15.22
N ILE A 574 -20.84 19.25 -14.96
CA ILE A 574 -20.13 18.00 -15.28
C ILE A 574 -19.97 17.85 -16.79
N ALA A 575 -21.00 18.11 -17.59
CA ALA A 575 -20.93 18.07 -19.05
C ALA A 575 -19.91 19.09 -19.61
N LEU A 576 -19.91 20.32 -19.09
CA LEU A 576 -18.97 21.37 -19.50
C LEU A 576 -17.52 21.01 -19.14
N LYS A 577 -17.29 20.48 -17.93
CA LYS A 577 -15.98 19.95 -17.51
C LYS A 577 -15.56 18.75 -18.36
N MET A 578 -16.47 17.85 -18.73
CA MET A 578 -16.19 16.69 -19.57
C MET A 578 -15.85 17.11 -21.01
N TYR A 579 -16.55 18.10 -21.58
CA TYR A 579 -16.23 18.67 -22.90
C TYR A 579 -14.84 19.35 -22.92
N ALA A 580 -14.54 20.17 -21.91
CA ALA A 580 -13.24 20.85 -21.81
C ALA A 580 -12.07 19.86 -21.64
N PHE A 581 -12.15 18.95 -20.67
CA PHE A 581 -11.03 18.07 -20.31
C PHE A 581 -10.99 16.77 -21.14
N GLY A 582 -12.11 16.28 -21.66
CA GLY A 582 -12.15 15.00 -22.38
C GLY A 582 -11.74 13.84 -21.46
N ARG A 583 -10.84 12.96 -21.94
CA ARG A 583 -10.33 11.83 -21.13
C ARG A 583 -9.67 12.26 -19.81
N ASP A 584 -9.05 13.45 -19.76
CA ASP A 584 -8.45 14.01 -18.53
C ASP A 584 -9.47 14.21 -17.38
N PHE A 585 -10.77 14.32 -17.69
CA PHE A 585 -11.84 14.42 -16.69
C PHE A 585 -11.81 13.24 -15.71
N PHE A 586 -11.75 12.01 -16.23
CA PHE A 586 -11.80 10.79 -15.42
C PHE A 586 -10.53 10.54 -14.61
N HIS A 587 -9.41 11.20 -14.94
CA HIS A 587 -8.18 11.12 -14.14
C HIS A 587 -8.21 11.99 -12.87
N ARG A 588 -9.10 13.00 -12.79
CA ARG A 588 -9.21 13.88 -11.61
C ARG A 588 -10.09 13.23 -10.53
N PRO A 589 -9.69 13.25 -9.24
CA PRO A 589 -10.45 12.60 -8.16
C PRO A 589 -11.81 13.27 -7.93
N PHE A 590 -11.85 14.60 -7.82
CA PHE A 590 -13.10 15.35 -7.64
C PHE A 590 -14.07 15.13 -8.82
N CYS A 591 -13.61 15.22 -10.08
CA CYS A 591 -14.48 14.99 -11.24
C CYS A 591 -15.12 13.58 -11.27
N ARG A 592 -14.46 12.55 -10.74
CA ARG A 592 -15.06 11.22 -10.55
C ARG A 592 -16.10 11.18 -9.42
N LEU A 593 -15.85 11.89 -8.32
CA LEU A 593 -16.81 12.07 -7.22
C LEU A 593 -18.06 12.82 -7.71
N ASP A 594 -17.88 13.88 -8.49
CA ASP A 594 -18.96 14.68 -9.08
C ASP A 594 -19.88 13.82 -9.95
N PHE A 595 -19.29 13.06 -10.86
CA PHE A 595 -20.01 12.13 -11.73
C PHE A 595 -20.77 11.06 -10.93
N GLY A 596 -20.15 10.52 -9.87
CA GLY A 596 -20.80 9.56 -8.96
C GLY A 596 -22.02 10.13 -8.24
N ILE A 597 -21.90 11.33 -7.64
CA ILE A 597 -23.02 11.95 -6.90
C ILE A 597 -24.10 12.47 -7.87
N ALA A 598 -23.75 12.88 -9.08
CA ALA A 598 -24.75 13.16 -10.12
C ALA A 598 -25.51 11.89 -10.54
N PHE A 599 -24.80 10.79 -10.78
CA PHE A 599 -25.39 9.50 -11.15
C PHE A 599 -26.36 8.95 -10.09
N VAL A 600 -25.99 8.98 -8.80
CA VAL A 600 -26.92 8.60 -7.71
C VAL A 600 -28.12 9.55 -7.64
N GLY A 601 -27.91 10.86 -7.81
CA GLY A 601 -28.99 11.85 -7.85
C GLY A 601 -29.97 11.62 -9.00
N TRP A 602 -29.49 11.18 -10.17
CA TRP A 602 -30.32 10.84 -11.33
C TRP A 602 -31.10 9.54 -11.15
N ILE A 603 -30.49 8.50 -10.58
CA ILE A 603 -31.20 7.27 -10.20
C ILE A 603 -32.33 7.58 -9.22
N PHE A 604 -32.06 8.39 -8.19
CA PHE A 604 -33.05 8.78 -7.21
C PHE A 604 -34.19 9.64 -7.80
N TYR A 605 -33.85 10.59 -8.68
CA TYR A 605 -34.85 11.37 -9.41
C TYR A 605 -35.75 10.48 -10.27
N GLY A 606 -35.18 9.51 -11.00
CA GLY A 606 -35.97 8.55 -11.77
C GLY A 606 -36.94 7.75 -10.88
N ILE A 607 -36.43 7.12 -9.81
CA ILE A 607 -37.25 6.31 -8.90
C ILE A 607 -38.38 7.15 -8.25
N THR A 608 -38.15 8.43 -7.94
CA THR A 608 -39.15 9.33 -7.34
C THR A 608 -40.12 9.98 -8.33
N SER A 609 -39.93 9.80 -9.64
CA SER A 609 -40.79 10.38 -10.71
C SER A 609 -41.54 9.33 -11.55
N PHE A 610 -41.32 8.03 -11.33
CA PHE A 610 -42.05 6.94 -12.00
C PHE A 610 -43.18 6.32 -11.16
N ARG A 611 -43.43 6.79 -9.94
CA ARG A 611 -44.50 6.27 -9.05
C ARG A 611 -45.00 7.33 -8.06
N ASP A 612 -46.32 7.54 -8.07
CA ASP A 612 -47.06 8.33 -7.08
C ASP A 612 -48.13 7.46 -6.40
N PRO A 613 -48.18 7.38 -5.06
CA PRO A 613 -47.10 7.72 -4.14
C PRO A 613 -45.93 6.71 -4.25
N PRO A 614 -44.67 7.14 -4.06
CA PRO A 614 -43.55 6.22 -4.08
C PRO A 614 -43.44 5.44 -2.76
N HIS A 615 -43.59 4.12 -2.81
CA HIS A 615 -43.25 3.20 -1.71
C HIS A 615 -41.73 3.08 -1.51
N ILE A 616 -41.07 4.20 -1.23
CA ILE A 616 -39.65 4.30 -0.87
C ILE A 616 -39.57 4.41 0.66
N SER A 617 -38.66 3.69 1.30
CA SER A 617 -38.43 3.85 2.73
C SER A 617 -37.83 5.23 3.02
N LEU A 618 -38.29 5.88 4.10
CA LEU A 618 -37.79 7.19 4.55
C LEU A 618 -36.25 7.22 4.61
N ILE A 619 -35.64 6.15 5.14
CA ILE A 619 -34.20 5.92 5.21
C ILE A 619 -33.51 6.04 3.84
N PHE A 620 -34.12 5.56 2.75
CA PHE A 620 -33.54 5.65 1.41
C PHE A 620 -33.70 7.05 0.80
N TYR A 621 -34.77 7.77 1.15
CA TYR A 621 -34.96 9.19 0.81
C TYR A 621 -33.85 10.03 1.46
N ASP A 622 -33.67 9.89 2.77
CA ASP A 622 -32.69 10.64 3.56
C ASP A 622 -31.25 10.28 3.16
N LEU A 623 -30.96 9.00 2.90
CA LEU A 623 -29.66 8.55 2.41
C LEU A 623 -29.33 9.14 1.02
N ALA A 624 -30.30 9.21 0.11
CA ALA A 624 -30.08 9.84 -1.19
C ALA A 624 -29.84 11.35 -1.07
N LEU A 625 -30.54 12.03 -0.16
CA LEU A 625 -30.33 13.44 0.17
C LEU A 625 -28.94 13.67 0.80
N ALA A 626 -28.48 12.78 1.67
CA ALA A 626 -27.16 12.81 2.28
C ALA A 626 -26.03 12.54 1.26
N ILE A 627 -26.18 11.54 0.37
CA ILE A 627 -25.22 11.32 -0.72
C ILE A 627 -25.15 12.53 -1.65
N ARG A 628 -26.29 13.19 -1.89
CA ARG A 628 -26.36 14.43 -2.67
C ARG A 628 -25.65 15.61 -1.99
N SER A 629 -25.72 15.73 -0.66
CA SER A 629 -25.06 16.80 0.10
C SER A 629 -23.53 16.64 0.20
N LEU A 630 -22.98 15.44 -0.08
CA LEU A 630 -21.52 15.23 -0.24
C LEU A 630 -20.85 16.14 -1.28
N ARG A 631 -21.61 16.82 -2.14
CA ARG A 631 -21.12 17.91 -3.00
C ARG A 631 -20.44 19.03 -2.21
N VAL A 632 -20.74 19.20 -0.92
CA VAL A 632 -20.05 20.12 0.00
C VAL A 632 -18.54 19.87 0.10
N LEU A 633 -18.07 18.63 -0.16
CA LEU A 633 -16.65 18.30 -0.21
C LEU A 633 -15.89 19.05 -1.33
N LYS A 634 -16.58 19.62 -2.33
CA LYS A 634 -15.98 20.54 -3.30
C LYS A 634 -15.47 21.84 -2.66
N LEU A 635 -16.12 22.33 -1.61
CA LEU A 635 -15.69 23.56 -0.92
C LEU A 635 -14.30 23.41 -0.29
N LEU A 636 -13.93 22.18 0.10
CA LEU A 636 -12.58 21.86 0.58
C LEU A 636 -11.51 21.97 -0.51
N ASN A 637 -11.87 21.88 -1.80
CA ASN A 637 -10.97 22.08 -2.93
C ASN A 637 -10.77 23.58 -3.27
N LEU A 638 -11.61 24.48 -2.74
CA LEU A 638 -11.48 25.93 -2.86
C LEU A 638 -10.28 26.46 -2.05
N ILE A 639 -10.02 25.85 -0.89
CA ILE A 639 -9.00 26.26 0.08
C ILE A 639 -7.71 25.45 -0.17
N HIS A 640 -6.65 26.12 -0.61
CA HIS A 640 -5.39 25.48 -1.02
C HIS A 640 -4.82 24.49 0.02
N PRO A 641 -4.71 24.83 1.33
CA PRO A 641 -4.31 23.85 2.35
C PRO A 641 -5.14 22.56 2.34
N PHE A 642 -6.47 22.65 2.38
CA PHE A 642 -7.35 21.47 2.43
C PHE A 642 -7.25 20.60 1.18
N ARG A 643 -7.03 21.20 0.00
CA ARG A 643 -6.73 20.45 -1.22
C ARG A 643 -5.45 19.61 -1.09
N GLU A 644 -4.37 20.15 -0.52
CA GLU A 644 -3.13 19.39 -0.31
C GLU A 644 -3.30 18.26 0.72
N ILE A 645 -4.14 18.47 1.74
CA ILE A 645 -4.54 17.43 2.70
C ILE A 645 -5.32 16.31 2.00
N LEU A 646 -6.31 16.63 1.16
CA LEU A 646 -7.09 15.63 0.43
C LEU A 646 -6.27 14.87 -0.62
N ASP A 647 -5.38 15.56 -1.35
CA ASP A 647 -4.46 14.94 -2.31
C ASP A 647 -3.45 14.01 -1.61
N THR A 648 -3.01 14.32 -0.39
CA THR A 648 -2.15 13.42 0.39
C THR A 648 -2.91 12.26 1.02
N MET A 649 -4.12 12.47 1.56
CA MET A 649 -5.00 11.39 2.04
C MET A 649 -5.33 10.38 0.93
N HIS A 650 -5.69 10.84 -0.29
CA HIS A 650 -5.96 9.94 -1.43
C HIS A 650 -4.72 9.11 -1.84
N ARG A 651 -3.49 9.65 -1.72
CA ARG A 651 -2.24 8.90 -1.95
C ARG A 651 -2.01 7.82 -0.89
N ILE A 652 -2.38 8.08 0.37
CA ILE A 652 -2.13 7.18 1.52
C ILE A 652 -3.25 6.13 1.68
N PHE A 653 -4.47 6.43 1.24
CA PHE A 653 -5.66 5.58 1.40
C PHE A 653 -5.44 4.10 1.05
N PRO A 654 -4.77 3.71 -0.06
CA PRO A 654 -4.54 2.30 -0.37
C PRO A 654 -3.67 1.56 0.65
N LEU A 655 -2.80 2.26 1.39
CA LEU A 655 -2.00 1.69 2.48
C LEU A 655 -2.81 1.63 3.77
N MET A 656 -3.52 2.72 4.09
CA MET A 656 -4.41 2.81 5.26
C MET A 656 -5.47 1.70 5.25
N PHE A 657 -6.08 1.43 4.08
CA PHE A 657 -7.03 0.33 3.89
C PHE A 657 -6.40 -1.05 4.15
N GLN A 658 -5.14 -1.28 3.75
CA GLN A 658 -4.44 -2.54 4.04
C GLN A 658 -4.17 -2.73 5.55
N LEU A 659 -3.99 -1.63 6.29
CA LEU A 659 -3.82 -1.67 7.75
C LEU A 659 -5.17 -1.85 8.47
N PHE A 660 -6.23 -1.18 8.03
CA PHE A 660 -7.59 -1.44 8.53
C PHE A 660 -8.05 -2.88 8.27
N LEU A 661 -7.71 -3.49 7.13
CA LEU A 661 -7.96 -4.92 6.89
C LEU A 661 -7.26 -5.84 7.90
N VAL A 662 -6.10 -5.43 8.44
CA VAL A 662 -5.42 -6.18 9.51
C VAL A 662 -6.15 -6.02 10.84
N VAL A 663 -6.60 -4.83 11.21
CA VAL A 663 -7.44 -4.64 12.41
C VAL A 663 -8.75 -5.43 12.29
N PHE A 664 -9.45 -5.28 11.17
CA PHE A 664 -10.70 -5.99 10.89
C PHE A 664 -10.52 -7.52 10.91
N SER A 665 -9.39 -8.07 10.46
CA SER A 665 -9.13 -9.51 10.54
C SER A 665 -9.06 -10.05 11.97
N VAL A 666 -8.57 -9.24 12.91
CA VAL A 666 -8.52 -9.58 14.33
C VAL A 666 -9.91 -9.43 14.95
N THR A 667 -10.63 -8.34 14.66
CA THR A 667 -12.02 -8.15 15.10
C THR A 667 -12.95 -9.24 14.58
N TYR A 668 -12.79 -9.68 13.32
CA TYR A 668 -13.52 -10.81 12.73
C TYR A 668 -13.27 -12.10 13.52
N ALA A 669 -12.01 -12.41 13.84
CA ALA A 669 -11.66 -13.60 14.60
C ALA A 669 -12.26 -13.57 16.01
N CYS A 670 -12.15 -12.44 16.71
CA CYS A 670 -12.82 -12.22 17.99
C CYS A 670 -14.34 -12.28 17.87
N GLY A 671 -14.92 -11.85 16.74
CA GLY A 671 -16.35 -11.93 16.45
C GLY A 671 -16.86 -13.36 16.38
N ILE A 672 -16.14 -14.26 15.71
CA ILE A 672 -16.48 -15.69 15.70
C ILE A 672 -16.49 -16.28 17.11
N PHE A 673 -15.48 -15.97 17.94
CA PHE A 673 -15.46 -16.42 19.34
C PHE A 673 -16.58 -15.78 20.17
N MET A 674 -16.86 -14.49 19.99
CA MET A 674 -17.89 -13.77 20.74
C MET A 674 -19.30 -14.28 20.40
N GLN A 675 -19.60 -14.47 19.12
CA GLN A 675 -20.87 -15.06 18.68
C GLN A 675 -21.05 -16.49 19.22
N ALA A 676 -19.99 -17.30 19.21
CA ALA A 676 -20.00 -18.68 19.71
C ALA A 676 -20.24 -18.78 21.24
N PHE A 677 -19.61 -17.91 22.05
CA PHE A 677 -19.74 -17.98 23.51
C PHE A 677 -20.92 -17.18 24.09
N TYR A 678 -21.40 -16.15 23.38
CA TYR A 678 -22.34 -15.17 23.93
C TYR A 678 -23.60 -14.93 23.09
N GLY A 679 -23.65 -15.37 21.82
CA GLY A 679 -24.76 -15.07 20.91
C GLY A 679 -26.11 -15.61 21.39
N GLU A 680 -26.17 -16.88 21.74
CA GLU A 680 -27.38 -17.51 22.32
C GLU A 680 -27.61 -17.10 23.78
N ALA A 681 -26.58 -16.64 24.49
CA ALA A 681 -26.66 -16.27 25.89
C ALA A 681 -27.36 -14.92 26.10
N LEU A 682 -27.07 -13.91 25.27
CA LEU A 682 -27.68 -12.58 25.38
C LEU A 682 -29.02 -12.43 24.64
N SER A 683 -29.42 -13.40 23.80
CA SER A 683 -30.71 -13.40 23.10
C SER A 683 -31.85 -13.98 23.95
N GLN A 684 -31.55 -14.96 24.80
CA GLN A 684 -32.51 -15.59 25.70
C GLN A 684 -33.07 -14.60 26.75
N SER A 685 -34.16 -15.00 27.40
CA SER A 685 -34.91 -14.18 28.35
C SER A 685 -34.17 -13.96 29.66
N PHE A 686 -33.52 -12.81 29.81
CA PHE A 686 -32.91 -12.34 31.06
C PHE A 686 -33.91 -12.42 32.24
N THR A 687 -33.57 -13.18 33.28
CA THR A 687 -34.32 -13.21 34.55
C THR A 687 -34.25 -11.85 35.27
N LYS A 688 -35.30 -11.47 36.01
CA LYS A 688 -35.40 -10.16 36.69
C LYS A 688 -34.20 -9.80 37.59
N SER A 689 -33.58 -10.79 38.22
CA SER A 689 -32.36 -10.64 39.03
C SER A 689 -31.10 -10.31 38.22
N MET A 690 -31.06 -10.70 36.96
CA MET A 690 -29.94 -10.43 36.03
C MET A 690 -30.12 -9.06 35.36
N GLN A 691 -31.38 -8.62 35.17
CA GLN A 691 -31.72 -7.30 34.64
C GLN A 691 -31.31 -6.16 35.59
N SER A 692 -31.33 -6.38 36.91
CA SER A 692 -30.85 -5.38 37.89
C SER A 692 -29.33 -5.22 37.87
N GLN A 693 -28.59 -6.32 37.69
CA GLN A 693 -27.13 -6.30 37.50
C GLN A 693 -26.75 -5.64 36.17
N ALA A 694 -27.37 -6.04 35.05
CA ALA A 694 -27.06 -5.55 33.71
C ALA A 694 -27.81 -4.26 33.30
N LYS A 695 -28.27 -3.45 34.27
CA LYS A 695 -29.21 -2.32 34.07
C LYS A 695 -28.76 -1.27 33.05
N ALA A 696 -27.46 -1.08 32.86
CA ALA A 696 -26.91 -0.14 31.87
C ALA A 696 -27.11 -0.67 30.42
N TRP A 697 -26.72 -1.92 30.17
CA TRP A 697 -26.85 -2.56 28.85
C TRP A 697 -28.31 -2.85 28.49
N PHE A 698 -29.15 -3.23 29.46
CA PHE A 698 -30.55 -3.59 29.19
C PHE A 698 -31.35 -2.44 28.55
N LYS A 699 -31.02 -1.17 28.86
CA LYS A 699 -31.61 0.02 28.22
C LYS A 699 -31.35 0.14 26.72
N VAL A 700 -30.29 -0.50 26.23
CA VAL A 700 -29.77 -0.39 24.86
C VAL A 700 -29.59 -1.77 24.20
N ARG A 701 -30.30 -2.78 24.71
CA ARG A 701 -30.19 -4.19 24.27
C ARG A 701 -30.36 -4.38 22.75
N SER A 702 -31.15 -3.53 22.08
CA SER A 702 -31.34 -3.52 20.62
C SER A 702 -30.06 -3.26 19.82
N GLU A 703 -29.14 -2.44 20.34
CA GLU A 703 -27.93 -2.03 19.63
C GLU A 703 -26.75 -2.99 19.84
N PHE A 704 -26.82 -3.81 20.90
CA PHE A 704 -25.71 -4.61 21.42
C PHE A 704 -26.02 -6.11 21.44
N GLN A 705 -26.67 -6.59 20.38
CA GLN A 705 -26.92 -8.01 20.13
C GLN A 705 -25.67 -8.73 19.60
N MET A 706 -25.74 -10.06 19.59
CA MET A 706 -24.66 -10.97 19.18
C MET A 706 -25.21 -12.24 18.51
N GLU A 707 -26.47 -12.23 18.04
CA GLU A 707 -27.12 -13.42 17.47
C GLU A 707 -26.56 -13.69 16.08
N THR A 708 -26.53 -12.64 15.26
CA THR A 708 -25.88 -12.70 13.95
C THR A 708 -24.46 -12.15 13.99
N PHE A 709 -23.68 -12.51 12.97
CA PHE A 709 -22.30 -12.08 12.85
C PHE A 709 -22.17 -10.57 12.62
N HIS A 710 -23.16 -9.92 11.99
CA HIS A 710 -23.10 -8.49 11.70
C HIS A 710 -23.37 -7.63 12.95
N GLU A 711 -24.37 -8.00 13.77
CA GLU A 711 -24.54 -7.44 15.12
C GLU A 711 -23.27 -7.62 15.96
N THR A 712 -22.71 -8.83 15.97
CA THR A 712 -21.50 -9.13 16.76
C THR A 712 -20.31 -8.24 16.34
N LEU A 713 -20.15 -7.95 15.05
CA LEU A 713 -19.12 -7.03 14.55
C LEU A 713 -19.39 -5.58 14.95
N VAL A 714 -20.64 -5.12 14.96
CA VAL A 714 -21.03 -3.77 15.45
C VAL A 714 -20.78 -3.66 16.95
N THR A 715 -21.22 -4.65 17.73
CA THR A 715 -20.98 -4.75 19.17
C THR A 715 -19.48 -4.74 19.49
N LEU A 716 -18.64 -5.49 18.75
CA LEU A 716 -17.18 -5.45 18.93
C LEU A 716 -16.54 -4.13 18.52
N PHE A 717 -17.00 -3.51 17.42
CA PHE A 717 -16.54 -2.18 17.03
C PHE A 717 -16.83 -1.14 18.14
N ASN A 718 -18.04 -1.20 18.71
CA ASN A 718 -18.44 -0.34 19.82
C ASN A 718 -17.64 -0.66 21.10
N VAL A 719 -17.41 -1.93 21.45
CA VAL A 719 -16.57 -2.31 22.60
C VAL A 719 -15.13 -1.79 22.43
N ALA A 720 -14.58 -1.79 21.22
CA ALA A 720 -13.24 -1.28 20.93
C ALA A 720 -13.13 0.26 20.97
N THR A 721 -14.22 1.00 20.73
CA THR A 721 -14.20 2.46 20.52
C THR A 721 -14.88 3.26 21.63
N LEU A 722 -15.99 2.78 22.19
CA LEU A 722 -16.72 3.45 23.27
C LEU A 722 -15.93 3.41 24.58
N SER A 723 -16.07 4.46 25.38
CA SER A 723 -15.54 4.50 26.75
C SER A 723 -16.36 3.63 27.71
N GLY A 724 -17.69 3.61 27.57
CA GLY A 724 -18.61 2.82 28.40
C GLY A 724 -18.79 1.36 27.96
N TRP A 725 -17.77 0.76 27.37
CA TRP A 725 -17.82 -0.60 26.81
C TRP A 725 -18.10 -1.69 27.87
N THR A 726 -17.83 -1.40 29.15
CA THR A 726 -17.92 -2.36 30.26
C THR A 726 -19.32 -2.93 30.40
N MET A 727 -20.38 -2.16 30.12
CA MET A 727 -21.76 -2.65 30.24
C MET A 727 -22.05 -3.92 29.42
N VAL A 728 -21.35 -4.13 28.29
CA VAL A 728 -21.49 -5.33 27.45
C VAL A 728 -20.78 -6.54 28.10
N MET A 729 -19.63 -6.30 28.74
CA MET A 729 -18.91 -7.30 29.53
C MET A 729 -19.69 -7.64 30.81
N ASP A 730 -20.23 -6.64 31.50
CA ASP A 730 -21.02 -6.78 32.73
C ASP A 730 -22.30 -7.60 32.45
N ALA A 731 -22.99 -7.34 31.33
CA ALA A 731 -24.14 -8.12 30.88
C ALA A 731 -23.78 -9.57 30.50
N ALA A 732 -22.67 -9.77 29.78
CA ALA A 732 -22.20 -11.12 29.42
C ALA A 732 -21.78 -11.93 30.66
N HIS A 733 -21.07 -11.31 31.61
CA HIS A 733 -20.65 -11.93 32.87
C HIS A 733 -21.85 -12.21 33.80
N ALA A 734 -22.86 -11.35 33.84
CA ALA A 734 -24.10 -11.60 34.58
C ALA A 734 -24.86 -12.86 34.09
N ILE A 735 -24.67 -13.28 32.83
CA ILE A 735 -25.21 -14.54 32.31
C ILE A 735 -24.26 -15.72 32.51
N THR A 736 -22.98 -15.57 32.15
CA THR A 736 -22.03 -16.69 32.21
C THR A 736 -21.53 -17.00 33.62
N GLN A 737 -21.65 -16.06 34.55
CA GLN A 737 -21.11 -16.11 35.92
C GLN A 737 -19.64 -16.59 35.95
N SER A 738 -18.85 -16.12 34.98
CA SER A 738 -17.49 -16.61 34.74
C SER A 738 -16.48 -15.50 34.46
N ASP A 739 -15.38 -15.50 35.20
CA ASP A 739 -14.27 -14.55 35.05
C ASP A 739 -13.56 -14.65 33.69
N ARG A 740 -13.71 -15.80 33.01
CA ARG A 740 -13.22 -16.02 31.65
C ARG A 740 -13.81 -14.99 30.67
N THR A 741 -15.02 -14.50 30.93
CA THR A 741 -15.66 -13.43 30.16
C THR A 741 -14.93 -12.11 30.36
N ILE A 742 -14.61 -11.73 31.60
CA ILE A 742 -13.83 -10.53 31.91
C ILE A 742 -12.47 -10.59 31.18
N VAL A 743 -11.75 -11.70 31.28
CA VAL A 743 -10.46 -11.91 30.59
C VAL A 743 -10.58 -11.78 29.06
N PHE A 744 -11.65 -12.29 28.45
CA PHE A 744 -11.89 -12.15 27.01
C PHE A 744 -12.08 -10.67 26.59
N PHE A 745 -12.97 -9.94 27.27
CA PHE A 745 -13.25 -8.55 26.93
C PHE A 745 -12.04 -7.64 27.14
N PHE A 746 -11.30 -7.80 28.24
CA PHE A 746 -10.04 -7.06 28.44
C PHE A 746 -8.95 -7.44 27.43
N GLY A 747 -8.80 -8.73 27.12
CA GLY A 747 -7.86 -9.20 26.09
C GLY A 747 -8.13 -8.57 24.73
N PHE A 748 -9.41 -8.53 24.30
CA PHE A 748 -9.82 -7.82 23.09
C PHE A 748 -9.57 -6.31 23.17
N ARG A 749 -9.96 -5.66 24.28
CA ARG A 749 -9.84 -4.20 24.45
C ARG A 749 -8.40 -3.73 24.44
N ILE A 750 -7.50 -4.46 25.10
CA ILE A 750 -6.04 -4.21 25.08
C ILE A 750 -5.48 -4.43 23.67
N LEU A 751 -5.80 -5.56 23.03
CA LEU A 751 -5.28 -5.89 21.70
C LEU A 751 -5.67 -4.85 20.64
N VAL A 752 -6.96 -4.47 20.59
CA VAL A 752 -7.45 -3.52 19.59
C VAL A 752 -7.13 -2.06 19.96
N SER A 753 -7.45 -1.60 21.17
CA SER A 753 -7.34 -0.17 21.51
C SER A 753 -5.96 0.26 22.01
N ASN A 754 -5.19 -0.61 22.66
CA ASN A 754 -3.87 -0.24 23.22
C ASN A 754 -2.70 -0.62 22.30
N ILE A 755 -2.91 -1.53 21.34
CA ILE A 755 -1.87 -1.98 20.40
C ILE A 755 -2.21 -1.69 18.94
N LEU A 756 -3.32 -2.23 18.40
CA LEU A 756 -3.59 -2.15 16.96
C LEU A 756 -4.01 -0.75 16.50
N LEU A 757 -5.01 -0.12 17.13
CA LEU A 757 -5.49 1.22 16.78
C LEU A 757 -4.40 2.30 16.88
N PRO A 758 -3.54 2.32 17.92
CA PRO A 758 -2.44 3.30 17.99
C PRO A 758 -1.36 3.09 16.92
N ILE A 759 -1.11 1.85 16.49
CA ILE A 759 -0.27 1.57 15.32
C ILE A 759 -0.89 2.17 14.05
N VAL A 760 -2.23 2.13 13.89
CA VAL A 760 -2.92 2.79 12.76
C VAL A 760 -2.75 4.31 12.82
N VAL A 761 -2.97 4.93 13.98
CA VAL A 761 -2.85 6.39 14.15
C VAL A 761 -1.40 6.84 13.91
N GLY A 762 -0.41 6.18 14.50
CA GLY A 762 1.01 6.51 14.30
C GLY A 762 1.45 6.37 12.83
N PHE A 763 1.04 5.28 12.17
CA PHE A 763 1.30 5.08 10.74
C PHE A 763 0.63 6.15 9.86
N LEU A 764 -0.60 6.58 10.20
CA LEU A 764 -1.30 7.64 9.49
C LEU A 764 -0.56 8.97 9.62
N VAL A 765 -0.18 9.36 10.85
CA VAL A 765 0.55 10.61 11.12
C VAL A 765 1.88 10.65 10.37
N GLU A 766 2.72 9.62 10.49
CA GLU A 766 4.00 9.57 9.77
C GLU A 766 3.82 9.56 8.25
N SER A 767 2.88 8.76 7.73
CA SER A 767 2.55 8.74 6.30
C SER A 767 2.14 10.11 5.79
N PHE A 768 1.36 10.85 6.57
CA PHE A 768 0.88 12.19 6.24
C PHE A 768 2.02 13.20 6.25
N THR A 769 2.72 13.36 7.39
CA THR A 769 3.85 14.28 7.54
C THR A 769 4.93 14.07 6.47
N ASN A 770 5.25 12.83 6.13
CA ASN A 770 6.26 12.53 5.11
C ASN A 770 5.81 12.86 3.69
N ASN A 771 4.51 12.73 3.37
CA ASN A 771 3.99 13.15 2.07
C ASN A 771 3.90 14.68 1.95
N SER A 772 3.58 15.39 3.03
CA SER A 772 3.63 16.86 3.07
C SER A 772 5.05 17.38 2.84
N LYS A 773 6.04 16.88 3.61
CA LYS A 773 7.47 17.22 3.44
C LYS A 773 7.99 16.96 2.02
N LYS A 774 7.55 15.88 1.36
CA LYS A 774 7.89 15.62 -0.05
C LYS A 774 7.33 16.68 -1.00
N ASN A 775 6.09 17.14 -0.80
CA ASN A 775 5.51 18.21 -1.61
C ASN A 775 6.26 19.54 -1.40
N GLU A 776 6.68 19.84 -0.17
CA GLU A 776 7.48 21.04 0.18
C GLU A 776 8.86 21.02 -0.49
N VAL A 777 9.62 19.92 -0.34
CA VAL A 777 10.95 19.78 -0.97
C VAL A 777 10.85 19.85 -2.50
N ALA A 778 9.83 19.23 -3.10
CA ALA A 778 9.61 19.32 -4.55
C ALA A 778 9.36 20.77 -5.03
N LYS A 779 8.58 21.56 -4.28
CA LYS A 779 8.40 23.00 -4.54
C LYS A 779 9.74 23.75 -4.41
N GLN A 780 10.52 23.47 -3.37
CA GLN A 780 11.81 24.10 -3.12
C GLN A 780 12.84 23.80 -4.24
N THR A 781 12.94 22.56 -4.72
CA THR A 781 13.85 22.20 -5.82
C THR A 781 13.49 22.93 -7.12
N ILE A 782 12.19 23.02 -7.45
CA ILE A 782 11.74 23.79 -8.62
C ILE A 782 12.12 25.29 -8.48
N CYS A 783 12.04 25.85 -7.27
CA CYS A 783 12.48 27.22 -7.01
C CYS A 783 14.02 27.40 -6.99
N SER A 784 14.81 26.36 -6.64
CA SER A 784 16.28 26.42 -6.68
C SER A 784 16.84 26.23 -8.08
N ASP A 785 16.21 25.40 -8.92
CA ASP A 785 16.65 25.21 -10.31
C ASP A 785 16.41 26.46 -11.16
N MET A 786 15.52 27.36 -10.71
CA MET A 786 15.33 28.72 -11.21
C MET A 786 16.31 29.76 -10.62
N SER A 787 17.19 29.40 -9.68
CA SER A 787 18.15 30.35 -9.07
C SER A 787 19.36 30.75 -9.92
N PRO A 788 19.85 30.01 -10.94
CA PRO A 788 20.97 30.49 -11.79
C PRO A 788 20.67 31.84 -12.45
N VAL A 789 19.40 32.08 -12.80
CA VAL A 789 18.91 33.31 -13.43
C VAL A 789 18.92 34.52 -12.46
N LYS A 790 19.03 34.30 -11.15
CA LYS A 790 19.02 35.39 -10.15
C LYS A 790 20.35 36.13 -9.98
N ARG A 791 21.45 35.68 -10.58
CA ARG A 791 22.79 36.30 -10.39
C ARG A 791 23.14 37.42 -11.37
N SER A 792 22.32 37.69 -12.39
CA SER A 792 22.65 38.63 -13.47
C SER A 792 21.97 39.99 -13.41
N MET A 793 21.01 40.23 -12.49
CA MET A 793 20.30 41.51 -12.39
C MET A 793 20.07 41.93 -10.94
N SER A 794 20.82 42.95 -10.49
CA SER A 794 20.66 43.59 -9.18
C SER A 794 20.15 45.03 -9.37
N SER A 795 18.82 45.21 -9.32
CA SER A 795 18.17 46.54 -9.23
C SER A 795 16.84 46.40 -8.47
N PRO A 796 16.44 47.35 -7.60
CA PRO A 796 15.23 47.20 -6.76
C PRO A 796 13.90 47.38 -7.51
N TYR A 797 13.90 48.08 -8.65
CA TYR A 797 12.68 48.38 -9.41
C TYR A 797 12.48 47.35 -10.52
N GLY A 798 11.59 46.37 -10.30
CA GLY A 798 11.26 45.37 -11.33
C GLY A 798 10.38 44.18 -10.95
N MET A 799 9.86 44.08 -9.72
CA MET A 799 9.12 42.89 -9.26
C MET A 799 7.86 42.59 -10.07
N ASP A 800 7.10 43.61 -10.50
CA ASP A 800 5.87 43.39 -11.28
C ASP A 800 6.18 42.87 -12.69
N GLN A 801 7.20 43.44 -13.34
CA GLN A 801 7.71 42.93 -14.61
C GLN A 801 8.37 41.56 -14.49
N TYR A 802 8.81 41.16 -13.28
CA TYR A 802 9.30 39.82 -12.97
C TYR A 802 8.15 38.81 -12.82
N CYS A 803 7.02 39.21 -12.21
CA CYS A 803 5.80 38.41 -12.17
C CYS A 803 5.20 38.21 -13.57
N GLU A 804 5.14 39.27 -14.38
CA GLU A 804 4.72 39.16 -15.78
C GLU A 804 5.66 38.23 -16.56
N LYS A 805 6.99 38.43 -16.48
CA LYS A 805 7.98 37.52 -17.08
C LYS A 805 7.92 36.09 -16.54
N ILE A 806 7.50 35.84 -15.30
CA ILE A 806 7.25 34.47 -14.81
C ILE A 806 5.99 33.88 -15.48
N VAL A 807 4.98 34.68 -15.82
CA VAL A 807 3.81 34.21 -16.58
C VAL A 807 4.16 33.98 -18.05
N THR A 808 4.92 34.88 -18.70
CA THR A 808 5.45 34.63 -20.06
C THR A 808 6.37 33.43 -20.07
N PHE A 809 7.37 33.33 -19.20
CA PHE A 809 8.32 32.21 -19.15
C PHE A 809 7.65 30.87 -18.79
N LYS A 810 6.57 30.87 -18.00
CA LYS A 810 5.76 29.67 -17.69
C LYS A 810 4.73 29.33 -18.77
N ASN A 811 4.53 30.23 -19.75
CA ASN A 811 3.85 29.93 -21.00
C ASN A 811 4.87 29.52 -22.08
N GLU A 812 6.04 30.16 -22.17
CA GLU A 812 7.17 29.78 -23.02
C GLU A 812 7.68 28.39 -22.66
N LEU A 813 7.74 27.99 -21.38
CA LEU A 813 8.02 26.59 -21.02
C LEU A 813 6.93 25.62 -21.54
N LYS A 814 5.67 26.05 -21.71
CA LYS A 814 4.64 25.24 -22.39
C LYS A 814 4.80 25.27 -23.91
N THR A 815 5.33 26.36 -24.47
CA THR A 815 5.64 26.49 -25.90
C THR A 815 6.91 25.70 -26.27
N GLU A 816 7.90 25.61 -25.39
CA GLU A 816 9.07 24.71 -25.52
C GLU A 816 8.76 23.26 -25.14
N GLU A 817 7.71 23.02 -24.35
CA GLU A 817 7.08 21.69 -24.27
C GLU A 817 6.39 21.28 -25.58
N SER A 818 6.17 22.22 -26.52
CA SER A 818 5.85 21.93 -27.93
C SER A 818 7.10 21.77 -28.81
N GLY A 819 8.31 21.74 -28.23
CA GLY A 819 9.55 21.42 -28.93
C GLY A 819 9.65 19.93 -29.26
N ASN A 820 9.64 19.60 -30.55
CA ASN A 820 9.54 18.25 -31.10
C ASN A 820 10.56 17.26 -30.47
N ARG A 821 10.03 16.25 -29.76
CA ARG A 821 10.79 15.25 -28.98
C ARG A 821 9.97 13.96 -28.94
N ASP A 822 10.47 12.87 -29.52
CA ASP A 822 9.66 11.69 -29.86
C ASP A 822 9.24 10.80 -28.68
N TYR A 823 9.98 10.78 -27.57
CA TYR A 823 9.75 9.84 -26.47
C TYR A 823 9.80 10.50 -25.09
N ARG A 824 8.76 10.25 -24.28
CA ARG A 824 8.69 10.62 -22.86
C ARG A 824 8.67 9.37 -21.98
N MET A 825 9.47 9.39 -20.92
CA MET A 825 9.52 8.34 -19.92
C MET A 825 8.69 8.68 -18.67
N LYS A 826 7.59 7.95 -18.44
CA LYS A 826 6.71 8.08 -17.26
C LYS A 826 6.91 6.89 -16.30
N PHE A 827 7.04 7.14 -15.00
CA PHE A 827 7.26 6.08 -14.00
C PHE A 827 5.96 5.33 -13.63
N GLU A 828 5.91 4.00 -13.80
CA GLU A 828 4.73 3.17 -13.51
C GLU A 828 4.68 2.80 -12.02
N ARG A 829 3.93 3.57 -11.22
CA ARG A 829 3.81 3.37 -9.75
C ARG A 829 3.10 2.06 -9.38
N TYR A 830 3.84 0.95 -9.34
CA TYR A 830 3.38 -0.28 -8.69
C TYR A 830 3.06 -0.02 -7.21
N ALA A 831 1.87 -0.43 -6.74
CA ALA A 831 1.44 -0.20 -5.35
C ALA A 831 2.41 -0.78 -4.28
N SER A 832 3.17 -1.82 -4.62
CA SER A 832 4.23 -2.33 -3.73
C SER A 832 5.50 -1.45 -3.68
N PHE A 833 5.74 -0.63 -4.70
CA PHE A 833 6.85 0.33 -4.77
C PHE A 833 6.52 1.59 -3.98
N VAL A 834 5.27 2.08 -4.04
CA VAL A 834 4.76 3.19 -3.19
C VAL A 834 5.00 2.92 -1.70
N GLN A 835 4.77 1.69 -1.23
CA GLN A 835 5.09 1.28 0.13
C GLN A 835 6.60 1.30 0.44
N ALA A 836 7.47 1.02 -0.54
CA ALA A 836 8.92 1.16 -0.34
C ALA A 836 9.29 2.64 -0.24
N GLU A 837 8.86 3.48 -1.18
CA GLU A 837 9.21 4.90 -1.25
C GLU A 837 8.68 5.76 -0.08
N MET A 838 7.63 5.30 0.62
CA MET A 838 7.16 5.97 1.84
C MET A 838 8.06 5.69 3.04
N PHE A 839 8.60 4.49 3.18
CA PHE A 839 9.53 4.14 4.26
C PHE A 839 11.01 4.44 3.90
N GLU A 840 11.40 4.38 2.63
CA GLU A 840 12.68 4.92 2.15
C GLU A 840 12.76 6.44 2.36
N ALA A 841 11.63 7.16 2.41
CA ALA A 841 11.64 8.59 2.77
C ALA A 841 12.09 8.81 4.21
N VAL A 842 11.62 7.95 5.12
CA VAL A 842 12.05 7.89 6.53
C VAL A 842 13.53 7.53 6.61
N GLN A 843 13.95 6.46 5.91
CA GLN A 843 15.36 6.07 5.92
C GLN A 843 16.27 7.14 5.28
N ASN A 844 15.81 7.87 4.25
CA ASN A 844 16.57 8.99 3.67
C ASN A 844 16.55 10.24 4.59
N SER A 845 15.54 10.46 5.43
CA SER A 845 15.61 11.53 6.46
C SER A 845 16.56 11.14 7.58
N ASP A 846 16.56 9.88 7.99
CA ASP A 846 17.44 9.36 9.06
C ASP A 846 18.90 9.26 8.56
N ILE A 847 19.12 8.93 7.28
CA ILE A 847 20.44 9.03 6.62
C ILE A 847 20.88 10.48 6.49
N LYS A 848 20.00 11.42 6.11
CA LYS A 848 20.37 12.86 6.09
C LYS A 848 20.70 13.38 7.50
N HIS A 849 19.99 12.91 8.52
CA HIS A 849 20.29 13.22 9.92
C HIS A 849 21.67 12.67 10.32
N LEU A 850 21.96 11.40 10.00
CA LEU A 850 23.28 10.80 10.21
C LEU A 850 24.39 11.52 9.42
N GLN A 851 24.13 11.92 8.17
CA GLN A 851 25.06 12.73 7.37
C GLN A 851 25.28 14.13 7.97
N SER A 852 24.27 14.75 8.60
CA SER A 852 24.47 16.00 9.33
C SER A 852 25.25 15.83 10.63
N ILE A 853 25.13 14.68 11.31
CA ILE A 853 25.96 14.34 12.48
C ILE A 853 27.41 14.09 12.05
N VAL A 854 27.62 13.31 10.98
CA VAL A 854 28.96 13.05 10.42
C VAL A 854 29.60 14.35 9.94
N GLY A 855 28.88 15.20 9.20
CA GLY A 855 29.39 16.50 8.76
C GLY A 855 29.73 17.45 9.92
N ALA A 856 28.96 17.41 11.02
CA ALA A 856 29.31 18.13 12.25
C ALA A 856 30.62 17.59 12.86
N GLN A 857 30.76 16.27 13.03
CA GLN A 857 31.98 15.64 13.52
C GLN A 857 33.19 15.88 12.60
N GLU A 858 33.00 15.90 11.28
CA GLU A 858 34.06 16.24 10.31
C GLU A 858 34.49 17.70 10.45
N SER A 859 33.57 18.63 10.67
CA SER A 859 33.90 20.05 10.92
C SER A 859 34.65 20.25 12.25
N GLU A 860 34.30 19.49 13.29
CA GLU A 860 34.96 19.50 14.59
C GLU A 860 36.36 18.88 14.50
N LEU A 861 36.51 17.78 13.75
CA LEU A 861 37.82 17.20 13.42
C LEU A 861 38.68 18.19 12.61
N PHE A 862 38.07 18.99 11.73
CA PHE A 862 38.79 20.00 10.94
C PHE A 862 39.24 21.20 11.77
N SER A 863 38.46 21.62 12.78
CA SER A 863 38.86 22.69 13.71
C SER A 863 39.99 22.23 14.64
N GLN A 864 39.93 20.99 15.17
CA GLN A 864 41.02 20.37 15.91
C GLN A 864 42.30 20.26 15.05
N LYS A 865 42.20 19.78 13.81
CA LYS A 865 43.31 19.75 12.83
C LYS A 865 43.81 21.14 12.40
N ARG A 866 43.12 22.23 12.75
CA ARG A 866 43.62 23.60 12.60
C ARG A 866 44.37 24.04 13.85
N GLN A 867 43.82 23.81 15.04
CA GLN A 867 44.48 24.09 16.32
C GLN A 867 45.83 23.36 16.45
N ILE A 868 45.89 22.07 16.06
CA ILE A 868 47.15 21.30 16.04
C ILE A 868 48.20 21.97 15.14
N ARG A 869 47.83 22.42 13.93
CA ARG A 869 48.77 23.12 13.03
C ARG A 869 49.17 24.52 13.51
N GLU A 870 48.33 25.19 14.29
CA GLU A 870 48.69 26.45 14.95
C GLU A 870 49.71 26.20 16.10
N LEU A 871 49.54 25.12 16.87
CA LEU A 871 50.48 24.67 17.90
C LEU A 871 51.81 24.18 17.29
N GLU A 872 51.79 23.43 16.18
CA GLU A 872 52.99 23.01 15.45
C GLU A 872 53.82 24.21 15.00
N LYS A 873 53.18 25.27 14.46
CA LYS A 873 53.88 26.53 14.15
C LYS A 873 54.49 27.18 15.38
N GLN A 874 53.76 27.27 16.50
CA GLN A 874 54.27 27.85 17.74
C GLN A 874 55.46 27.05 18.29
N ILE A 875 55.44 25.72 18.19
CA ILE A 875 56.56 24.85 18.57
C ILE A 875 57.77 25.09 17.64
N ILE A 876 57.56 25.23 16.33
CA ILE A 876 58.63 25.55 15.38
C ILE A 876 59.21 26.95 15.66
N GLU A 877 58.38 27.95 15.95
CA GLU A 877 58.81 29.31 16.29
C GLU A 877 59.55 29.38 17.63
N LEU A 878 59.17 28.55 18.60
CA LEU A 878 59.93 28.37 19.85
C LEU A 878 61.26 27.66 19.60
N GLN A 879 61.30 26.63 18.73
CA GLN A 879 62.55 25.95 18.36
C GLN A 879 63.51 26.86 17.58
N THR A 880 63.03 27.74 16.71
CA THR A 880 63.91 28.72 16.03
C THR A 880 64.41 29.80 16.99
N LYS A 881 63.58 30.26 17.94
CA LYS A 881 64.02 31.17 19.01
C LYS A 881 65.04 30.53 19.95
N ILE A 882 64.84 29.26 20.34
CA ILE A 882 65.81 28.50 21.14
C ILE A 882 67.14 28.38 20.38
N LYS A 883 67.12 27.94 19.11
CA LYS A 883 68.35 27.85 18.28
C LYS A 883 69.05 29.19 18.11
N ALA A 884 68.31 30.28 17.89
CA ALA A 884 68.88 31.63 17.82
C ALA A 884 69.55 32.04 19.15
N HIS A 885 68.95 31.66 20.28
CA HIS A 885 69.51 31.91 21.60
C HIS A 885 70.73 31.01 21.90
N GLU A 886 70.75 29.76 21.42
CA GLU A 886 71.90 28.87 21.47
C GLU A 886 73.07 29.42 20.64
N THR A 887 72.83 29.94 19.44
CA THR A 887 73.89 30.59 18.63
C THR A 887 74.43 31.86 19.28
N LEU A 888 73.57 32.68 19.90
CA LEU A 888 74.03 33.84 20.68
C LEU A 888 74.87 33.42 21.91
N ILE A 889 74.60 32.26 22.50
CA ILE A 889 75.40 31.69 23.60
C ILE A 889 76.71 31.05 23.10
N SER A 890 76.77 30.54 21.86
CA SER A 890 78.04 30.08 21.27
C SER A 890 78.94 31.25 20.88
N ASP A 891 78.40 32.29 20.25
CA ASP A 891 79.16 33.49 19.89
C ASP A 891 79.62 34.25 21.13
N GLY A 892 78.75 34.36 22.14
CA GLY A 892 79.07 34.94 23.45
C GLY A 892 80.16 34.20 24.24
N LYS A 893 80.56 32.97 23.83
CA LYS A 893 81.72 32.26 24.43
C LYS A 893 83.06 32.60 23.78
N ASN A 894 83.08 33.34 22.66
CA ASN A 894 84.31 33.87 22.05
C ASN A 894 84.72 35.26 22.58
N VAL A 895 84.05 35.79 23.63
CA VAL A 895 84.44 37.05 24.28
C VAL A 895 84.79 36.82 25.75
N ARG A 896 86.09 36.80 26.05
CA ARG A 896 86.69 37.00 27.37
C ARG A 896 88.00 37.79 27.27
N VAL A 897 87.89 39.11 27.30
CA VAL A 897 88.67 40.03 28.17
C VAL A 897 87.72 41.15 28.56
#